data_AF-A0ABD3R5T1-F1
#
_entry.id   AF-A0ABD3R5T1-F1
#
_cell.length_a   1.000
_cell.length_b   1.000
_cell.length_c   1.000
_cell.angle_alpha   90.00
_cell.angle_beta   90.00
_cell.angle_gamma   90.00
#
_symmetry.space_group_name_H-M   'P 1'
#
loop_
_entity.id
_entity.type
_entity.pdbx_description
1 polymer ?
#
loop_
_entity_poly.entity_id
_entity_poly.type
_entity_poly.pdbx_seq_one_letter_code
_entity_poly.pdbx_strand_id
1 'polypeptide(L)'
;MRDFFIMGAKQTISCGSFADVKELEYISALHQTGTNGLRKDGSIRDVPTSRYGIKTTEEEVTSRIMGAFGECSKGGGIVDDGLSRRETSRVSSFAVGDAESEFNNKDGAGNGSHVGDGFLDLTQVMALLLVPELLKAGRDLALRQSQEEETRSDLESGFAIRRRVGKDGKYWPDSDLIANVLRMILHDTTGDPNPRPLTKDLLRRILQFYGEMGISEDERLLDEMLAAAANHTTNPIVDENSIGVVSSEGPTLFDRHAFARALTHDVQRYDVDNENRMTSNYDDVFQSSDSTGKNMNLTYHPRLRNPLKAVEYRCEKGRTVQRVFTFGSVDYVADTFRERTYFAYLSDSTKLLSLIKLGCDGTTVRGGCTIGQHIVNWLVIMVQLSVIGTVFISLASVGNSVYATNLLWIVMGMAGIAIFILWPFFDEIESDFLSSQKKAQLDMQIIYYVSMIGGFLLLAASVLNILQRVLSSTMQNSNWILVPGMIRLESKVKRAASFKMNLMVRNACEVHRTAQFDGGSSHDKGETMYGKAMLAFTRCSDRTVALAGFQTWKKLYSGALFEEDGIWFSTRMLAGNLAQCTLFLVVGALFVVFYGSEFFQTLLADIDNLGSSLRWRVTLPLWLGIICSELAVFLIIATYIPSTVCTIQKLRSGGIGTLHSNRFHNLRLAVDQSTLVFGAMFWGTLYTSFAIGCFVMVVVGLFLWPQFADESLFVFSTLVGMWITMLVKWIALVVYRRFNQSGYFRKKVALANLVGVILESWNLGLTSAYMALRSFKMLVAATLYIGRVDTPFLSDSATYLGPIELDAFPLMFRKDILAQ
;
A
#
# COMPACT_ATOMS: atom_id res chain seq x y z
N MET A 1 26.00 14.15 -4.07
CA MET A 1 24.61 13.84 -4.48
C MET A 1 24.23 12.38 -4.23
N ARG A 2 24.94 11.37 -4.76
CA ARG A 2 24.64 9.94 -4.49
C ARG A 2 24.62 9.62 -2.99
N ASP A 3 25.60 10.11 -2.24
CA ASP A 3 25.65 9.92 -0.78
C ASP A 3 24.56 10.71 -0.05
N PHE A 4 24.18 11.89 -0.54
CA PHE A 4 23.06 12.66 0.02
C PHE A 4 21.71 11.92 -0.11
N PHE A 5 21.52 11.18 -1.21
CA PHE A 5 20.35 10.32 -1.42
C PHE A 5 20.44 8.95 -0.72
N ILE A 6 21.65 8.45 -0.45
CA ILE A 6 21.88 7.18 0.27
C ILE A 6 21.88 7.38 1.79
N MET A 7 22.18 8.59 2.29
CA MET A 7 22.30 8.92 3.72
C MET A 7 20.99 9.39 4.37
N GLY A 8 19.85 9.32 3.68
CA GLY A 8 18.56 9.29 4.39
C GLY A 8 18.61 8.14 5.41
N ALA A 9 18.22 8.40 6.66
CA ALA A 9 18.31 7.46 7.78
C ALA A 9 18.06 6.03 7.30
N LYS A 10 19.00 5.10 7.55
CA LYS A 10 18.86 3.69 7.15
C LYS A 10 17.57 3.16 7.76
N GLN A 11 16.50 3.17 6.98
CA GLN A 11 15.23 2.63 7.39
C GLN A 11 15.34 1.13 7.21
N THR A 12 15.38 0.42 8.32
CA THR A 12 15.32 -1.03 8.35
C THR A 12 13.86 -1.46 8.36
N ILE A 13 13.54 -2.48 7.57
CA ILE A 13 12.21 -3.11 7.51
C ILE A 13 12.42 -4.59 7.83
N SER A 14 11.59 -5.14 8.71
CA SER A 14 11.58 -6.58 8.97
C SER A 14 11.29 -7.36 7.68
N CYS A 15 12.02 -8.44 7.45
CA CYS A 15 11.80 -9.33 6.32
C CYS A 15 11.74 -10.78 6.78
N GLY A 16 11.26 -11.66 5.90
CA GLY A 16 11.09 -13.09 6.19
C GLY A 16 9.74 -13.40 6.84
N SER A 17 9.64 -14.61 7.38
CA SER A 17 8.40 -15.20 7.87
C SER A 17 7.68 -14.36 8.93
N PHE A 18 8.40 -13.64 9.80
CA PHE A 18 7.77 -12.75 10.78
C PHE A 18 7.07 -11.55 10.12
N ALA A 19 7.71 -10.93 9.13
CA ALA A 19 7.11 -9.83 8.39
C ALA A 19 5.90 -10.31 7.57
N ASP A 20 5.95 -11.54 7.07
CA ASP A 20 4.84 -12.18 6.34
C ASP A 20 3.60 -12.34 7.23
N VAL A 21 3.77 -12.83 8.46
CA VAL A 21 2.67 -12.94 9.44
C VAL A 21 2.09 -11.55 9.77
N LYS A 22 2.94 -10.55 9.95
CA LYS A 22 2.49 -9.16 10.17
C LYS A 22 1.77 -8.58 8.96
N GLU A 23 2.17 -8.94 7.75
CA GLU A 23 1.47 -8.53 6.53
C GLU A 23 0.08 -9.17 6.45
N LEU A 24 -0.07 -10.44 6.84
CA LEU A 24 -1.37 -11.10 6.93
C LEU A 24 -2.28 -10.48 8.01
N GLU A 25 -1.72 -10.13 9.18
CA GLU A 25 -2.43 -9.34 10.20
C GLU A 25 -2.94 -8.01 9.62
N TYR A 26 -2.08 -7.30 8.89
CA TYR A 26 -2.41 -6.03 8.27
C TYR A 26 -3.52 -6.17 7.22
N ILE A 27 -3.43 -7.17 6.33
CA ILE A 27 -4.45 -7.45 5.31
C ILE A 27 -5.78 -7.78 5.99
N SER A 28 -5.77 -8.69 6.98
CA SER A 28 -6.95 -9.04 7.76
C SER A 28 -7.61 -7.80 8.38
N ALA A 29 -6.83 -6.95 9.06
CA ALA A 29 -7.31 -5.72 9.68
C ALA A 29 -7.96 -4.74 8.69
N LEU A 30 -7.43 -4.63 7.47
CA LEU A 30 -7.99 -3.77 6.42
C LEU A 30 -9.33 -4.28 5.86
N HIS A 31 -9.53 -5.61 5.85
CA HIS A 31 -10.72 -6.23 5.26
C HIS A 31 -11.87 -6.40 6.24
N GLN A 32 -11.65 -6.17 7.54
CA GLN A 32 -12.69 -6.20 8.56
C GLN A 32 -13.84 -5.26 8.23
N THR A 33 -15.09 -5.73 8.16
CA THR A 33 -16.29 -4.89 8.13
C THR A 33 -17.44 -5.51 8.88
N GLY A 34 -18.06 -4.68 9.70
CA GLY A 34 -19.29 -4.94 10.42
C GLY A 34 -19.72 -3.63 11.07
N THR A 35 -20.98 -3.25 10.91
CA THR A 35 -21.57 -2.07 11.57
C THR A 35 -21.79 -2.32 13.06
N ASN A 36 -21.95 -3.59 13.46
CA ASN A 36 -22.12 -4.04 14.83
C ASN A 36 -20.95 -5.01 15.14
N GLY A 37 -19.94 -4.58 15.90
CA GLY A 37 -18.81 -5.45 16.29
C GLY A 37 -17.45 -5.12 15.67
N LEU A 38 -17.22 -3.88 15.20
CA LEU A 38 -15.87 -3.42 14.85
C LEU A 38 -14.92 -3.63 16.03
N ARG A 39 -13.84 -4.37 15.80
CA ARG A 39 -12.85 -4.66 16.82
C ARG A 39 -12.14 -3.39 17.27
N LYS A 40 -11.80 -3.36 18.56
CA LYS A 40 -10.99 -2.28 19.15
C LYS A 40 -9.52 -2.41 18.74
N ASP A 41 -9.08 -3.62 18.39
CA ASP A 41 -7.75 -3.95 17.90
C ASP A 41 -7.79 -4.70 16.55
N GLY A 42 -6.74 -4.54 15.75
CA GLY A 42 -6.56 -5.24 14.49
C GLY A 42 -5.85 -6.59 14.64
N SER A 43 -5.80 -7.17 15.84
CA SER A 43 -5.10 -8.45 16.08
C SER A 43 -5.89 -9.62 15.49
N ILE A 44 -5.22 -10.71 15.11
CA ILE A 44 -5.77 -11.84 14.35
C ILE A 44 -6.89 -12.65 15.06
N ARG A 45 -7.25 -12.34 16.31
CA ARG A 45 -8.02 -13.28 17.14
C ARG A 45 -9.44 -13.64 16.65
N ASP A 46 -10.02 -12.94 15.68
CA ASP A 46 -11.29 -13.20 14.94
C ASP A 46 -11.31 -12.29 13.67
N VAL A 47 -12.14 -12.48 12.64
CA VAL A 47 -12.16 -11.56 11.48
C VAL A 47 -13.59 -11.31 10.97
N PRO A 48 -14.17 -10.10 11.19
CA PRO A 48 -15.46 -9.77 10.61
C PRO A 48 -15.41 -9.50 9.09
N THR A 49 -16.52 -9.82 8.40
CA THR A 49 -16.80 -9.83 6.94
C THR A 49 -16.23 -8.70 6.05
N SER A 50 -16.30 -8.82 4.71
CA SER A 50 -15.57 -8.02 3.69
C SER A 50 -16.09 -6.59 3.35
N ARG A 51 -15.13 -5.66 3.13
CA ARG A 51 -15.28 -4.23 2.82
C ARG A 51 -16.13 -3.81 1.62
N TYR A 52 -16.41 -4.69 0.68
CA TYR A 52 -17.10 -4.31 -0.56
C TYR A 52 -18.63 -4.32 -0.49
N GLY A 53 -19.21 -4.41 0.72
CA GLY A 53 -20.66 -4.37 0.89
C GLY A 53 -21.37 -5.50 0.16
N ILE A 54 -20.67 -6.62 -0.08
CA ILE A 54 -21.28 -7.83 -0.59
C ILE A 54 -22.17 -8.36 0.54
N LYS A 55 -23.44 -7.95 0.53
CA LYS A 55 -24.50 -8.56 1.33
C LYS A 55 -24.84 -9.91 0.71
N THR A 56 -23.89 -10.82 0.75
CA THR A 56 -24.13 -12.23 0.50
C THR A 56 -24.27 -12.86 1.86
N THR A 57 -25.39 -13.53 2.13
CA THR A 57 -25.50 -14.38 3.30
C THR A 57 -24.40 -15.44 3.23
N GLU A 58 -23.97 -15.99 4.38
CA GLU A 58 -23.04 -17.12 4.38
C GLU A 58 -23.55 -18.24 3.49
N GLU A 59 -24.85 -18.52 3.49
CA GLU A 59 -25.50 -19.46 2.58
C GLU A 59 -25.36 -19.09 1.09
N GLU A 60 -25.35 -17.80 0.74
CA GLU A 60 -25.14 -17.35 -0.64
C GLU A 60 -23.67 -17.39 -1.05
N VAL A 61 -22.75 -17.05 -0.15
CA VAL A 61 -21.31 -17.22 -0.38
C VAL A 61 -20.99 -18.70 -0.49
N THR A 62 -21.39 -19.50 0.49
CA THR A 62 -21.18 -20.95 0.54
C THR A 62 -21.88 -21.64 -0.62
N SER A 63 -23.14 -21.31 -0.97
CA SER A 63 -23.77 -21.94 -2.15
C SER A 63 -23.16 -21.50 -3.48
N ARG A 64 -22.64 -20.27 -3.61
CA ARG A 64 -21.99 -19.82 -4.85
C ARG A 64 -20.55 -20.28 -4.96
N ILE A 65 -19.80 -20.24 -3.86
CA ILE A 65 -18.41 -20.69 -3.79
C ILE A 65 -18.40 -22.22 -3.84
N MET A 66 -19.18 -22.92 -3.00
CA MET A 66 -19.27 -24.39 -3.05
C MET A 66 -20.07 -24.90 -4.26
N GLY A 67 -21.08 -24.19 -4.74
CA GLY A 67 -21.74 -24.51 -6.02
C GLY A 67 -20.81 -24.30 -7.21
N ALA A 68 -19.92 -23.29 -7.16
CA ALA A 68 -18.84 -23.12 -8.12
C ALA A 68 -17.70 -24.13 -7.92
N PHE A 69 -17.48 -24.68 -6.73
CA PHE A 69 -16.51 -25.76 -6.46
C PHE A 69 -17.07 -27.18 -6.62
N GLY A 70 -18.29 -27.28 -7.16
CA GLY A 70 -18.85 -28.55 -7.62
C GLY A 70 -19.89 -29.10 -6.65
N GLU A 71 -21.15 -28.94 -7.01
CA GLU A 71 -22.14 -29.97 -6.71
C GLU A 71 -21.76 -31.24 -7.49
N CYS A 72 -20.83 -32.03 -6.94
CA CYS A 72 -20.68 -33.42 -7.32
C CYS A 72 -21.98 -34.13 -6.94
N SER A 73 -22.77 -34.49 -7.96
CA SER A 73 -23.83 -35.50 -7.95
C SER A 73 -24.52 -35.73 -6.59
N LYS A 74 -25.46 -34.87 -6.23
CA LYS A 74 -26.69 -35.42 -5.61
C LYS A 74 -27.45 -36.13 -6.73
N GLY A 75 -26.98 -37.34 -7.02
CA GLY A 75 -27.72 -38.31 -7.82
C GLY A 75 -29.13 -38.44 -7.25
N GLY A 76 -30.11 -38.51 -8.14
CA GLY A 76 -31.52 -38.60 -7.81
C GLY A 76 -31.80 -39.75 -6.82
N GLY A 77 -31.96 -39.39 -5.55
CA GLY A 77 -32.57 -40.23 -4.55
C GLY A 77 -34.06 -39.94 -4.54
N ILE A 78 -34.85 -40.94 -4.93
CA ILE A 78 -36.30 -40.98 -4.77
C ILE A 78 -36.62 -40.65 -3.31
N VAL A 79 -37.51 -39.67 -3.12
CA VAL A 79 -38.12 -39.34 -1.84
C VAL A 79 -38.87 -40.56 -1.34
N ASP A 80 -38.41 -41.15 -0.24
CA ASP A 80 -39.21 -42.10 0.55
C ASP A 80 -39.39 -41.50 1.96
N ASP A 81 -40.65 -41.21 2.26
CA ASP A 81 -41.13 -40.69 3.54
C ASP A 81 -41.03 -41.80 4.61
N GLY A 82 -40.33 -41.55 5.71
CA GLY A 82 -40.25 -42.56 6.77
C GLY A 82 -39.61 -42.12 8.08
N LEU A 83 -40.45 -41.66 9.01
CA LEU A 83 -40.33 -41.69 10.48
C LEU A 83 -39.07 -42.34 11.10
N SER A 84 -38.31 -41.57 11.88
CA SER A 84 -37.69 -42.03 13.15
C SER A 84 -37.18 -40.81 13.95
N ARG A 85 -37.92 -40.34 14.95
CA ARG A 85 -37.84 -40.70 16.39
C ARG A 85 -36.50 -40.30 17.06
N ARG A 86 -36.57 -39.15 17.73
CA ARG A 86 -35.70 -38.64 18.80
C ARG A 86 -35.30 -39.74 19.79
N GLU A 87 -33.99 -39.91 20.00
CA GLU A 87 -33.44 -40.30 21.30
C GLU A 87 -32.23 -39.42 21.63
N THR A 88 -32.34 -38.76 22.76
CA THR A 88 -31.32 -37.92 23.40
C THR A 88 -30.45 -38.80 24.29
N SER A 89 -29.15 -38.89 24.02
CA SER A 89 -28.17 -39.46 24.94
C SER A 89 -27.20 -38.37 25.41
N ARG A 90 -27.29 -38.10 26.72
CA ARG A 90 -26.37 -37.30 27.51
C ARG A 90 -25.01 -37.99 27.57
N VAL A 91 -23.93 -37.25 27.34
CA VAL A 91 -22.58 -37.63 27.82
C VAL A 91 -21.99 -36.46 28.61
N SER A 92 -21.53 -36.82 29.80
CA SER A 92 -20.98 -36.03 30.88
C SER A 92 -19.61 -35.43 30.55
N SER A 93 -19.47 -34.11 30.69
CA SER A 93 -18.18 -33.43 30.75
C SER A 93 -17.65 -33.39 32.19
N PHE A 94 -16.42 -33.90 32.35
CA PHE A 94 -15.63 -33.88 33.57
C PHE A 94 -15.06 -32.46 33.80
N ALA A 95 -15.19 -31.94 35.02
CA ALA A 95 -14.74 -30.61 35.42
C ALA A 95 -13.49 -30.68 36.31
N VAL A 96 -12.56 -29.77 36.08
CA VAL A 96 -11.50 -29.26 36.98
C VAL A 96 -11.43 -27.76 36.63
N GLY A 97 -12.03 -26.84 37.39
CA GLY A 97 -11.54 -26.18 38.62
C GLY A 97 -10.39 -25.21 38.27
N ASP A 98 -10.36 -23.90 38.56
CA ASP A 98 -11.20 -22.93 39.27
C ASP A 98 -10.76 -21.52 38.81
N ALA A 99 -11.68 -20.53 38.79
CA ALA A 99 -11.48 -19.14 39.28
C ALA A 99 -12.65 -18.21 38.83
N GLU A 100 -13.54 -18.03 39.80
CA GLU A 100 -14.63 -17.07 40.01
C GLU A 100 -14.72 -15.77 39.18
N SER A 101 -15.92 -15.53 38.66
CA SER A 101 -16.51 -14.20 38.48
C SER A 101 -18.03 -14.36 38.35
N GLU A 102 -18.75 -14.22 39.45
CA GLU A 102 -20.22 -14.18 39.52
C GLU A 102 -20.79 -13.03 38.67
N PHE A 103 -21.66 -13.36 37.71
CA PHE A 103 -22.69 -12.44 37.25
C PHE A 103 -24.02 -13.17 37.06
N ASN A 104 -25.05 -12.62 37.70
CA ASN A 104 -26.38 -13.18 37.89
C ASN A 104 -27.09 -13.62 36.61
N ASN A 105 -27.61 -14.85 36.69
CA ASN A 105 -28.64 -15.43 35.81
C ASN A 105 -29.95 -14.64 35.90
N LYS A 106 -30.51 -14.28 34.73
CA LYS A 106 -31.95 -14.15 34.54
C LYS A 106 -32.34 -14.93 33.28
N ASP A 107 -33.00 -16.04 33.54
CA ASP A 107 -33.52 -16.98 32.56
C ASP A 107 -34.54 -16.32 31.64
N GLY A 108 -34.13 -16.10 30.39
CA GLY A 108 -35.01 -15.85 29.27
C GLY A 108 -34.76 -16.93 28.23
N ALA A 109 -35.66 -17.89 28.12
CA ALA A 109 -35.70 -18.90 27.06
C ALA A 109 -36.00 -18.22 25.71
N GLY A 110 -35.03 -17.50 25.19
CA GLY A 110 -34.99 -17.07 23.81
C GLY A 110 -34.39 -18.22 23.01
N ASN A 111 -35.15 -18.73 22.05
CA ASN A 111 -34.69 -19.62 21.00
C ASN A 111 -33.72 -18.80 20.12
N GLY A 112 -32.52 -18.55 20.65
CA GLY A 112 -31.44 -17.90 19.95
C GLY A 112 -30.97 -18.86 18.89
N SER A 113 -31.53 -18.74 17.69
CA SER A 113 -30.83 -19.17 16.49
C SER A 113 -29.46 -18.52 16.60
N HIS A 114 -28.46 -19.33 16.92
CA HIS A 114 -27.06 -19.00 16.67
C HIS A 114 -27.01 -18.69 15.18
N VAL A 115 -27.25 -17.43 14.84
CA VAL A 115 -26.75 -16.84 13.62
C VAL A 115 -25.26 -16.92 13.88
N GLY A 116 -24.65 -18.02 13.43
CA GLY A 116 -23.21 -18.16 13.41
C GLY A 116 -22.72 -16.91 12.73
N ASP A 117 -22.02 -16.07 13.49
CA ASP A 117 -21.54 -14.83 12.93
C ASP A 117 -20.58 -15.24 11.80
N GLY A 118 -21.03 -15.08 10.55
CA GLY A 118 -20.43 -15.58 9.31
C GLY A 118 -19.10 -14.89 9.00
N PHE A 119 -18.12 -15.14 9.85
CA PHE A 119 -16.81 -14.53 9.87
C PHE A 119 -15.81 -15.50 9.23
N LEU A 120 -15.15 -15.04 8.16
CA LEU A 120 -14.06 -15.80 7.55
C LEU A 120 -12.90 -15.85 8.54
N ASP A 121 -12.56 -17.01 9.09
CA ASP A 121 -11.39 -17.09 9.96
C ASP A 121 -10.07 -16.89 9.17
N LEU A 122 -8.96 -16.70 9.88
CA LEU A 122 -7.66 -16.52 9.23
C LEU A 122 -7.28 -17.75 8.38
N THR A 123 -7.63 -18.94 8.84
CA THR A 123 -7.33 -20.20 8.15
C THR A 123 -8.02 -20.26 6.79
N GLN A 124 -9.26 -19.81 6.70
CA GLN A 124 -10.04 -19.69 5.48
C GLN A 124 -9.46 -18.61 4.56
N VAL A 125 -9.08 -17.45 5.09
CA VAL A 125 -8.39 -16.41 4.29
C VAL A 125 -7.07 -16.93 3.73
N MET A 126 -6.29 -17.66 4.55
CA MET A 126 -5.05 -18.28 4.13
C MET A 126 -5.27 -19.36 3.09
N ALA A 127 -6.27 -20.22 3.27
CA ALA A 127 -6.64 -21.23 2.28
C ALA A 127 -7.00 -20.60 0.94
N LEU A 128 -7.83 -19.55 0.95
CA LEU A 128 -8.21 -18.80 -0.27
C LEU A 128 -7.00 -18.21 -0.98
N LEU A 129 -6.02 -17.69 -0.23
CA LEU A 129 -4.78 -17.16 -0.81
C LEU A 129 -3.82 -18.26 -1.29
N LEU A 130 -3.84 -19.45 -0.69
CA LEU A 130 -2.96 -20.58 -1.03
C LEU A 130 -3.44 -21.38 -2.26
N VAL A 131 -4.75 -21.45 -2.48
CA VAL A 131 -5.35 -22.22 -3.59
C VAL A 131 -4.68 -21.95 -4.94
N PRO A 132 -4.47 -20.69 -5.38
CA PRO A 132 -3.84 -20.42 -6.66
C PRO A 132 -2.38 -20.91 -6.74
N GLU A 133 -1.63 -20.81 -5.64
CA GLU A 133 -0.25 -21.31 -5.56
C GLU A 133 -0.19 -22.84 -5.60
N LEU A 134 -1.12 -23.53 -4.92
CA LEU A 134 -1.22 -25.00 -4.99
C LEU A 134 -1.60 -25.48 -6.39
N LEU A 135 -2.50 -24.78 -7.07
CA LEU A 135 -2.87 -25.08 -8.46
C LEU A 135 -1.69 -24.88 -9.42
N LYS A 136 -0.88 -23.83 -9.24
CA LYS A 136 0.37 -23.65 -10.01
C LYS A 136 1.35 -24.78 -9.77
N ALA A 137 1.56 -25.16 -8.50
CA ALA A 137 2.47 -26.24 -8.15
C ALA A 137 2.00 -27.58 -8.75
N GLY A 138 0.70 -27.88 -8.67
CA GLY A 138 0.09 -29.05 -9.29
C GLY A 138 0.24 -29.05 -10.81
N ARG A 139 0.01 -27.90 -11.46
CA ARG A 139 0.18 -27.76 -12.92
C ARG A 139 1.64 -27.93 -13.35
N ASP A 140 2.60 -27.33 -12.64
CA ASP A 140 4.03 -27.52 -12.94
C ASP A 140 4.43 -28.99 -12.79
N LEU A 141 3.96 -29.65 -11.72
CA LEU A 141 4.22 -31.05 -11.47
C LEU A 141 3.63 -31.95 -12.57
N ALA A 142 2.41 -31.68 -13.03
CA ALA A 142 1.79 -32.40 -14.14
C ALA A 142 2.54 -32.19 -15.46
N LEU A 143 2.97 -30.96 -15.75
CA LEU A 143 3.76 -30.65 -16.94
C LEU A 143 5.13 -31.34 -16.93
N ARG A 144 5.74 -31.52 -15.77
CA ARG A 144 6.99 -32.29 -15.61
C ARG A 144 6.76 -33.77 -15.79
N GLN A 145 5.66 -34.30 -15.28
CA GLN A 145 5.31 -35.71 -15.49
C GLN A 145 5.15 -36.01 -16.98
N SER A 146 4.38 -35.20 -17.71
CA SER A 146 4.25 -35.34 -19.17
C SER A 146 5.59 -35.21 -19.89
N GLN A 147 6.48 -34.33 -19.41
CA GLN A 147 7.82 -34.19 -19.97
C GLN A 147 8.73 -35.37 -19.64
N GLU A 148 8.66 -35.94 -18.44
CA GLU A 148 9.44 -37.13 -18.07
C GLU A 148 8.99 -38.34 -18.89
N GLU A 149 7.69 -38.47 -19.14
CA GLU A 149 7.11 -39.49 -20.03
C GLU A 149 7.52 -39.27 -21.49
N GLU A 150 7.43 -38.03 -22.00
CA GLU A 150 7.84 -37.65 -23.36
C GLU A 150 9.36 -37.79 -23.55
N THR A 151 10.16 -37.33 -22.58
CA THR A 151 11.63 -37.44 -22.61
C THR A 151 12.06 -38.90 -22.48
N ARG A 152 11.30 -39.77 -21.81
CA ARG A 152 11.60 -41.21 -21.79
C ARG A 152 11.33 -41.86 -23.16
N SER A 153 10.43 -41.29 -23.96
CA SER A 153 10.22 -41.65 -25.37
C SER A 153 11.28 -41.02 -26.28
N ASP A 154 11.67 -39.77 -26.02
CA ASP A 154 12.58 -38.99 -26.87
C ASP A 154 14.07 -39.13 -26.50
N LEU A 155 14.42 -39.76 -25.37
CA LEU A 155 15.82 -40.13 -25.08
C LEU A 155 16.35 -41.18 -26.06
N GLU A 156 15.48 -41.76 -26.90
CA GLU A 156 15.86 -42.54 -28.10
C GLU A 156 16.18 -41.63 -29.32
N SER A 157 15.81 -40.35 -29.32
CA SER A 157 16.08 -39.39 -30.39
C SER A 157 16.66 -38.08 -29.85
N GLY A 158 17.98 -38.03 -29.68
CA GLY A 158 18.69 -36.96 -28.99
C GLY A 158 18.53 -35.54 -29.55
N PHE A 159 17.57 -34.76 -29.03
CA PHE A 159 17.56 -33.31 -29.17
C PHE A 159 17.18 -32.58 -27.87
N ALA A 160 18.08 -31.71 -27.42
CA ALA A 160 18.00 -30.99 -26.15
C ALA A 160 16.95 -29.88 -26.19
N ILE A 161 15.79 -30.12 -25.57
CA ILE A 161 14.82 -29.06 -25.24
C ILE A 161 15.36 -28.26 -24.05
N ARG A 162 16.19 -27.27 -24.32
CA ARG A 162 16.61 -26.25 -23.33
C ARG A 162 15.42 -25.32 -23.08
N ARG A 163 14.49 -25.77 -22.22
CA ARG A 163 13.18 -25.14 -22.04
C ARG A 163 13.27 -23.87 -21.19
N ARG A 164 12.42 -22.92 -21.58
CA ARG A 164 12.12 -21.62 -20.98
C ARG A 164 11.62 -21.75 -19.53
N VAL A 165 12.48 -22.09 -18.57
CA VAL A 165 12.31 -21.54 -17.22
C VAL A 165 12.76 -20.08 -17.33
N GLY A 166 11.87 -19.26 -17.89
CA GLY A 166 12.09 -17.85 -18.13
C GLY A 166 12.28 -17.09 -16.82
N LYS A 167 12.57 -15.79 -16.92
CA LYS A 167 12.67 -14.83 -15.80
C LYS A 167 11.45 -14.80 -14.85
N ASP A 168 10.43 -15.60 -15.10
CA ASP A 168 9.15 -15.64 -14.40
C ASP A 168 9.12 -16.58 -13.18
N GLY A 169 10.22 -17.28 -12.86
CA GLY A 169 10.30 -18.16 -11.67
C GLY A 169 10.07 -17.46 -10.31
N LYS A 170 9.93 -16.13 -10.31
CA LYS A 170 9.52 -15.35 -9.14
C LYS A 170 8.06 -15.54 -8.75
N TYR A 171 7.16 -15.80 -9.71
CA TYR A 171 5.72 -15.90 -9.49
C TYR A 171 5.21 -17.35 -9.38
N TRP A 172 6.11 -18.31 -9.62
CA TRP A 172 5.79 -19.74 -9.56
C TRP A 172 6.36 -20.36 -8.29
N PRO A 173 5.60 -21.24 -7.62
CA PRO A 173 6.09 -21.98 -6.47
C PRO A 173 7.26 -22.86 -6.86
N ASP A 174 8.10 -23.17 -5.88
CA ASP A 174 9.17 -24.13 -6.08
C ASP A 174 8.55 -25.49 -6.43
N SER A 175 9.05 -26.14 -7.47
CA SER A 175 8.48 -27.39 -7.99
C SER A 175 8.41 -28.53 -6.98
N ASP A 176 9.27 -28.45 -5.98
CA ASP A 176 9.40 -29.48 -4.96
C ASP A 176 8.52 -29.17 -3.75
N LEU A 177 7.75 -28.07 -3.76
CA LEU A 177 6.88 -27.64 -2.67
C LEU A 177 5.93 -28.77 -2.23
N ILE A 178 5.14 -29.31 -3.17
CA ILE A 178 4.18 -30.39 -2.90
C ILE A 178 4.90 -31.61 -2.30
N ALA A 179 6.04 -31.99 -2.87
CA ALA A 179 6.81 -33.14 -2.41
C ALA A 179 7.41 -32.92 -1.01
N ASN A 180 7.88 -31.72 -0.71
CA ASN A 180 8.44 -31.37 0.58
C ASN A 180 7.35 -31.32 1.66
N VAL A 181 6.19 -30.73 1.35
CA VAL A 181 5.03 -30.72 2.26
C VAL A 181 4.55 -32.15 2.55
N LEU A 182 4.43 -32.99 1.52
CA LEU A 182 4.06 -34.39 1.68
C LEU A 182 5.06 -35.15 2.58
N ARG A 183 6.36 -34.97 2.36
CA ARG A 183 7.39 -35.60 3.21
C ARG A 183 7.28 -35.15 4.67
N MET A 184 6.98 -33.87 4.91
CA MET A 184 6.77 -33.37 6.27
C MET A 184 5.55 -34.03 6.92
N ILE A 185 4.41 -34.08 6.21
CA ILE A 185 3.18 -34.73 6.71
C ILE A 185 3.44 -36.21 7.01
N LEU A 186 4.08 -36.95 6.09
CA LEU A 186 4.37 -38.38 6.27
C LEU A 186 5.35 -38.62 7.41
N HIS A 187 6.38 -37.80 7.54
CA HIS A 187 7.35 -37.89 8.64
C HIS A 187 6.67 -37.61 9.99
N ASP A 188 5.86 -36.57 10.09
CA ASP A 188 5.22 -36.19 11.35
C ASP A 188 4.16 -37.22 11.80
N THR A 189 3.45 -37.82 10.85
CA THR A 189 2.35 -38.76 11.13
C THR A 189 2.80 -40.21 11.25
N THR A 190 3.85 -40.62 10.54
CA THR A 190 4.30 -42.02 10.47
C THR A 190 5.73 -42.26 10.93
N GLY A 191 6.52 -41.20 11.17
CA GLY A 191 7.95 -41.27 11.45
C GLY A 191 8.83 -41.54 10.23
N ASP A 192 8.25 -41.62 9.03
CA ASP A 192 8.92 -42.00 7.78
C ASP A 192 8.50 -41.06 6.64
N PRO A 193 9.44 -40.37 5.97
CA PRO A 193 9.12 -39.43 4.89
C PRO A 193 8.79 -40.10 3.56
N ASN A 194 8.96 -41.43 3.42
CA ASN A 194 8.77 -42.12 2.16
C ASN A 194 7.28 -42.31 1.80
N PRO A 195 6.90 -42.24 0.51
CA PRO A 195 5.53 -42.48 0.07
C PRO A 195 4.99 -43.83 0.55
N ARG A 196 3.74 -43.84 1.02
CA ARG A 196 3.05 -45.04 1.54
C ARG A 196 1.78 -45.32 0.76
N PRO A 197 1.25 -46.55 0.77
CA PRO A 197 -0.09 -46.83 0.24
C PRO A 197 -1.12 -45.87 0.83
N LEU A 198 -1.89 -45.21 -0.03
CA LEU A 198 -2.93 -44.27 0.36
C LEU A 198 -4.15 -45.06 0.85
N THR A 199 -4.34 -45.12 2.17
CA THR A 199 -5.46 -45.82 2.82
C THR A 199 -6.27 -44.86 3.69
N LYS A 200 -7.53 -45.21 3.97
CA LYS A 200 -8.37 -44.47 4.93
C LYS A 200 -7.70 -44.32 6.29
N ASP A 201 -7.01 -45.37 6.75
CA ASP A 201 -6.31 -45.34 8.03
C ASP A 201 -5.15 -44.34 8.04
N LEU A 202 -4.44 -44.19 6.91
CA LEU A 202 -3.39 -43.18 6.76
C LEU A 202 -4.01 -41.78 6.81
N LEU A 203 -5.08 -41.53 6.05
CA LEU A 203 -5.79 -40.24 6.07
C LEU A 203 -6.34 -39.92 7.46
N ARG A 204 -6.94 -40.89 8.14
CA ARG A 204 -7.44 -40.76 9.52
C ARG A 204 -6.30 -40.36 10.46
N ARG A 205 -5.15 -41.04 10.39
CA ARG A 205 -3.97 -40.66 11.19
C ARG A 205 -3.46 -39.27 10.88
N ILE A 206 -3.43 -38.87 9.61
CA ILE A 206 -3.04 -37.51 9.20
C ILE A 206 -3.99 -36.48 9.82
N LEU A 207 -5.30 -36.65 9.65
CA LEU A 207 -6.31 -35.72 10.18
C LEU A 207 -6.28 -35.66 11.71
N GLN A 208 -6.18 -36.81 12.39
CA GLN A 208 -6.07 -36.88 13.85
C GLN A 208 -4.80 -36.18 14.37
N PHE A 209 -3.67 -36.34 13.68
CA PHE A 209 -2.42 -35.67 14.07
C PHE A 209 -2.52 -34.15 14.02
N TYR A 210 -3.23 -33.61 13.03
CA TYR A 210 -3.47 -32.16 12.90
C TYR A 210 -4.70 -31.66 13.69
N GLY A 211 -5.31 -32.50 14.53
CA GLY A 211 -6.40 -32.13 15.43
C GLY A 211 -7.80 -32.18 14.81
N GLU A 212 -7.93 -32.64 13.56
CA GLU A 212 -9.18 -32.73 12.82
C GLU A 212 -9.93 -34.04 13.12
N MET A 213 -10.16 -34.32 14.41
CA MET A 213 -10.76 -35.58 14.88
C MET A 213 -12.14 -35.82 14.26
N GLY A 214 -13.00 -34.80 14.21
CA GLY A 214 -14.35 -34.92 13.67
C GLY A 214 -14.39 -35.25 12.18
N ILE A 215 -13.48 -34.65 11.39
CA ILE A 215 -13.34 -34.92 9.96
C ILE A 215 -12.77 -36.33 9.74
N SER A 216 -11.89 -36.79 10.63
CA SER A 216 -11.26 -38.12 10.56
C SER A 216 -12.24 -39.29 10.75
N GLU A 217 -13.41 -39.03 11.33
CA GLU A 217 -14.46 -40.02 11.56
C GLU A 217 -15.50 -40.08 10.42
N ASP A 218 -15.50 -39.09 9.51
CA ASP A 218 -16.39 -39.07 8.35
C ASP A 218 -15.91 -40.02 7.24
N GLU A 219 -16.39 -41.26 7.29
CA GLU A 219 -16.06 -42.31 6.32
C GLU A 219 -16.35 -41.90 4.87
N ARG A 220 -17.40 -41.13 4.64
CA ARG A 220 -17.80 -40.70 3.30
C ARG A 220 -16.79 -39.70 2.76
N LEU A 221 -16.40 -38.72 3.57
CA LEU A 221 -15.39 -37.75 3.17
C LEU A 221 -14.04 -38.43 2.91
N LEU A 222 -13.65 -39.42 3.73
CA LEU A 222 -12.43 -40.19 3.49
C LEU A 222 -12.47 -40.95 2.15
N ASP A 223 -13.62 -41.53 1.78
CA ASP A 223 -13.82 -42.14 0.46
C ASP A 223 -13.70 -41.11 -0.67
N GLU A 224 -14.30 -39.94 -0.51
CA GLU A 224 -14.21 -38.85 -1.49
C GLU A 224 -12.76 -38.35 -1.65
N MET A 225 -11.99 -38.23 -0.56
CA MET A 225 -10.57 -37.87 -0.58
C MET A 225 -9.71 -38.93 -1.27
N LEU A 226 -9.98 -40.22 -1.04
CA LEU A 226 -9.29 -41.32 -1.72
C LEU A 226 -9.59 -41.31 -3.22
N ALA A 227 -10.86 -41.11 -3.59
CA ALA A 227 -11.30 -41.02 -4.98
C ALA A 227 -10.65 -39.82 -5.69
N ALA A 228 -10.56 -38.67 -5.04
CA ALA A 228 -9.92 -37.46 -5.57
C ALA A 228 -8.41 -37.64 -5.82
N ALA A 229 -7.72 -38.42 -4.99
CA ALA A 229 -6.30 -38.71 -5.13
C ALA A 229 -6.02 -39.78 -6.22
N ALA A 230 -6.94 -40.74 -6.36
CA ALA A 230 -6.86 -41.84 -7.32
C ALA A 230 -6.88 -41.32 -8.76
N ASN A 231 -5.97 -41.82 -9.59
CA ASN A 231 -5.83 -41.36 -10.97
C ASN A 231 -6.88 -42.04 -11.87
N HIS A 232 -8.12 -41.55 -11.87
CA HIS A 232 -9.21 -42.06 -12.73
C HIS A 232 -9.11 -41.61 -14.20
N THR A 233 -7.92 -41.23 -14.70
CA THR A 233 -7.73 -40.83 -16.11
C THR A 233 -7.92 -41.98 -17.11
N THR A 234 -8.13 -43.21 -16.65
CA THR A 234 -8.80 -44.21 -17.46
C THR A 234 -10.27 -43.83 -17.58
N ASN A 235 -10.59 -43.01 -18.58
CA ASN A 235 -11.95 -42.93 -19.10
C ASN A 235 -12.46 -44.37 -19.20
N PRO A 236 -13.54 -44.74 -18.50
CA PRO A 236 -14.23 -45.98 -18.77
C PRO A 236 -14.98 -45.75 -20.08
N ILE A 237 -14.25 -45.65 -21.20
CA ILE A 237 -14.79 -46.07 -22.48
C ILE A 237 -14.86 -47.59 -22.31
N VAL A 238 -15.96 -48.00 -21.72
CA VAL A 238 -16.37 -49.39 -21.60
C VAL A 238 -16.58 -49.85 -23.04
N ASP A 239 -15.51 -50.30 -23.69
CA ASP A 239 -15.64 -51.34 -24.70
C ASP A 239 -16.08 -52.57 -23.90
N GLU A 240 -17.40 -52.71 -23.79
CA GLU A 240 -18.15 -53.74 -23.05
C GLU A 240 -17.74 -55.17 -23.47
N ASN A 241 -16.94 -55.31 -24.52
CA ASN A 241 -16.43 -56.57 -25.05
C ASN A 241 -14.94 -56.84 -24.78
N SER A 242 -14.22 -55.97 -24.08
CA SER A 242 -12.81 -56.22 -23.72
C SER A 242 -12.70 -57.04 -22.43
N ILE A 243 -13.07 -58.32 -22.52
CA ILE A 243 -12.79 -59.35 -21.49
C ILE A 243 -11.29 -59.64 -21.53
N GLY A 244 -10.50 -58.75 -20.95
CA GLY A 244 -9.05 -58.83 -20.87
C GLY A 244 -8.60 -58.40 -19.49
N VAL A 245 -8.51 -59.36 -18.58
CA VAL A 245 -8.02 -59.23 -17.20
C VAL A 245 -6.68 -58.48 -17.17
N VAL A 246 -6.71 -57.20 -16.80
CA VAL A 246 -5.54 -56.48 -16.29
C VAL A 246 -5.91 -55.88 -14.94
N SER A 247 -6.15 -56.77 -13.98
CA SER A 247 -6.24 -56.45 -12.55
C SER A 247 -4.83 -56.25 -11.98
N SER A 248 -4.11 -55.23 -12.47
CA SER A 248 -2.96 -54.72 -11.73
C SER A 248 -3.45 -53.62 -10.77
N GLU A 249 -4.30 -54.02 -9.81
CA GLU A 249 -4.73 -53.18 -8.69
C GLU A 249 -3.56 -53.07 -7.68
N GLY A 250 -2.47 -52.42 -8.12
CA GLY A 250 -1.50 -51.93 -7.16
C GLY A 250 -2.16 -50.88 -6.27
N PRO A 251 -1.97 -50.91 -4.94
CA PRO A 251 -2.50 -49.87 -4.08
C PRO A 251 -1.94 -48.51 -4.52
N THR A 252 -2.81 -47.50 -4.68
CA THR A 252 -2.38 -46.15 -5.05
C THR A 252 -1.40 -45.64 -4.00
N LEU A 253 -0.17 -45.32 -4.42
CA LEU A 253 0.82 -44.75 -3.51
C LEU A 253 0.47 -43.27 -3.27
N PHE A 254 0.57 -42.84 -2.02
CA PHE A 254 0.45 -41.45 -1.63
C PHE A 254 1.74 -40.70 -1.96
N ASP A 255 1.95 -40.50 -3.26
CA ASP A 255 3.08 -39.78 -3.82
C ASP A 255 2.75 -38.30 -4.08
N ARG A 256 3.74 -37.54 -4.58
CA ARG A 256 3.58 -36.11 -4.88
C ARG A 256 2.46 -35.82 -5.90
N HIS A 257 2.18 -36.74 -6.82
CA HIS A 257 1.17 -36.55 -7.85
C HIS A 257 -0.24 -36.83 -7.32
N ALA A 258 -0.40 -37.92 -6.54
CA ALA A 258 -1.64 -38.22 -5.82
C ALA A 258 -1.99 -37.11 -4.84
N PHE A 259 -1.00 -36.59 -4.10
CA PHE A 259 -1.20 -35.49 -3.18
C PHE A 259 -1.58 -34.18 -3.88
N ALA A 260 -0.90 -33.81 -4.98
CA ALA A 260 -1.26 -32.63 -5.77
C ALA A 260 -2.69 -32.71 -6.32
N ARG A 261 -3.10 -33.88 -6.84
CA ARG A 261 -4.47 -34.10 -7.34
C ARG A 261 -5.49 -33.95 -6.23
N ALA A 262 -5.27 -34.61 -5.10
CA ALA A 262 -6.15 -34.51 -3.94
C ALA A 262 -6.33 -33.06 -3.47
N LEU A 263 -5.24 -32.30 -3.36
CA LEU A 263 -5.27 -30.89 -2.94
C LEU A 263 -5.98 -29.96 -3.91
N THR A 264 -5.97 -30.28 -5.20
CA THR A 264 -6.48 -29.39 -6.26
C THR A 264 -7.83 -29.82 -6.82
N HIS A 265 -8.36 -30.97 -6.38
CA HIS A 265 -9.55 -31.61 -6.93
C HIS A 265 -10.77 -30.67 -6.95
N ASP A 266 -11.04 -29.99 -5.84
CA ASP A 266 -12.25 -29.18 -5.68
C ASP A 266 -12.12 -27.78 -6.32
N VAL A 267 -10.88 -27.38 -6.67
CA VAL A 267 -10.56 -26.03 -7.17
C VAL A 267 -10.11 -26.02 -8.63
N GLN A 268 -10.29 -27.12 -9.38
CA GLN A 268 -9.88 -27.23 -10.78
C GLN A 268 -10.53 -26.20 -11.72
N ARG A 269 -11.68 -25.63 -11.32
CA ARG A 269 -12.36 -24.57 -12.08
C ARG A 269 -11.64 -23.23 -12.02
N TYR A 270 -10.69 -23.05 -11.10
CA TYR A 270 -9.87 -21.85 -11.03
C TYR A 270 -8.82 -21.86 -12.15
N ASP A 271 -8.97 -20.96 -13.12
CA ASP A 271 -8.01 -20.76 -14.20
C ASP A 271 -6.81 -19.94 -13.69
N VAL A 272 -5.68 -20.61 -13.44
CA VAL A 272 -4.41 -20.01 -13.03
C VAL A 272 -3.93 -18.92 -14.01
N ASP A 273 -4.30 -19.02 -15.29
CA ASP A 273 -3.89 -18.03 -16.28
C ASP A 273 -4.61 -16.67 -16.10
N ASN A 274 -5.71 -16.62 -15.33
CA ASN A 274 -6.42 -15.39 -14.99
C ASN A 274 -5.58 -14.39 -14.18
N GLU A 275 -4.62 -14.86 -13.38
CA GLU A 275 -3.74 -13.95 -12.64
C GLU A 275 -2.86 -13.08 -13.54
N ASN A 276 -2.51 -13.61 -14.72
CA ASN A 276 -1.69 -12.92 -15.69
C ASN A 276 -2.50 -12.08 -16.68
N ARG A 277 -3.82 -12.31 -16.75
CA ARG A 277 -4.73 -11.57 -17.62
C ARG A 277 -4.97 -10.16 -17.10
N MET A 278 -5.08 -9.21 -18.04
CA MET A 278 -5.51 -7.84 -17.75
C MET A 278 -7.04 -7.79 -17.69
N THR A 279 -7.60 -8.51 -16.72
CA THR A 279 -9.04 -8.62 -16.44
C THR A 279 -9.31 -8.15 -15.02
N SER A 280 -10.56 -7.79 -14.72
CA SER A 280 -10.94 -7.54 -13.33
C SER A 280 -11.15 -8.84 -12.55
N ASN A 281 -11.02 -8.81 -11.23
CA ASN A 281 -11.37 -9.93 -10.34
C ASN A 281 -12.83 -10.35 -10.56
N TYR A 282 -13.70 -9.37 -10.84
CA TYR A 282 -15.09 -9.64 -11.19
C TYR A 282 -15.19 -10.47 -12.48
N ASP A 283 -14.46 -10.08 -13.52
CA ASP A 283 -14.51 -10.81 -14.79
C ASP A 283 -13.98 -12.24 -14.65
N ASP A 284 -12.91 -12.43 -13.87
CA ASP A 284 -12.33 -13.76 -13.62
C ASP A 284 -13.29 -14.70 -12.91
N VAL A 285 -14.05 -14.19 -11.94
CA VAL A 285 -14.98 -14.99 -11.13
C VAL A 285 -16.30 -15.24 -11.88
N PHE A 286 -16.85 -14.22 -12.55
CA PHE A 286 -18.23 -14.28 -13.05
C PHE A 286 -18.35 -14.55 -14.55
N GLN A 287 -17.34 -14.28 -15.39
CA GLN A 287 -17.48 -14.50 -16.84
C GLN A 287 -17.13 -15.91 -17.30
N SER A 288 -16.51 -16.76 -16.46
CA SER A 288 -16.16 -18.13 -16.86
C SER A 288 -17.38 -19.03 -17.08
N SER A 289 -18.51 -18.72 -16.43
CA SER A 289 -19.68 -19.62 -16.35
C SER A 289 -20.65 -19.49 -17.53
N ASP A 290 -20.70 -18.33 -18.20
CA ASP A 290 -21.72 -18.06 -19.23
C ASP A 290 -21.38 -18.62 -20.62
N SER A 291 -20.17 -19.19 -20.80
CA SER A 291 -19.67 -19.58 -22.12
C SER A 291 -19.97 -21.02 -22.57
N THR A 292 -20.50 -21.89 -21.70
CA THR A 292 -20.61 -23.35 -21.98
C THR A 292 -22.00 -23.97 -21.74
N GLY A 293 -23.07 -23.16 -21.79
CA GLY A 293 -24.46 -23.63 -21.72
C GLY A 293 -24.94 -24.51 -22.89
N LYS A 294 -24.06 -24.96 -23.80
CA LYS A 294 -24.38 -26.00 -24.79
C LYS A 294 -23.38 -27.15 -24.70
N ASN A 295 -23.81 -28.19 -23.97
CA ASN A 295 -23.33 -29.58 -23.98
C ASN A 295 -21.85 -29.82 -23.61
N MET A 296 -21.52 -29.73 -22.32
CA MET A 296 -20.30 -30.33 -21.78
C MET A 296 -20.55 -31.79 -21.32
N ASN A 297 -20.53 -32.70 -22.30
CA ASN A 297 -19.90 -34.02 -22.12
C ASN A 297 -18.44 -33.91 -22.62
N LEU A 298 -17.73 -32.86 -22.23
CA LEU A 298 -16.30 -32.73 -22.51
C LEU A 298 -15.53 -33.20 -21.29
N THR A 299 -15.12 -34.46 -21.34
CA THR A 299 -13.95 -34.96 -20.62
C THR A 299 -12.80 -33.99 -20.86
N TYR A 300 -12.32 -33.39 -19.77
CA TYR A 300 -11.26 -32.39 -19.77
C TYR A 300 -9.94 -33.06 -20.19
N HIS A 301 -9.71 -33.20 -21.49
CA HIS A 301 -8.41 -33.52 -22.04
C HIS A 301 -7.58 -32.24 -22.06
N PRO A 302 -6.39 -32.20 -21.42
CA PRO A 302 -5.49 -31.06 -21.51
C PRO A 302 -4.85 -31.05 -22.91
N ARG A 303 -5.59 -30.59 -23.93
CA ARG A 303 -5.04 -30.35 -25.27
C ARG A 303 -4.64 -28.88 -25.39
N LEU A 304 -3.34 -28.64 -25.32
CA LEU A 304 -2.65 -27.47 -25.84
C LEU A 304 -3.07 -27.23 -27.31
N ARG A 305 -3.91 -26.22 -27.59
CA ARG A 305 -4.09 -25.76 -28.98
C ARG A 305 -4.37 -24.26 -29.10
N ASN A 306 -3.45 -23.62 -29.81
CA ASN A 306 -3.51 -22.37 -30.60
C ASN A 306 -4.66 -21.37 -30.32
N PRO A 307 -4.34 -20.16 -29.83
CA PRO A 307 -5.30 -19.08 -29.67
C PRO A 307 -5.37 -18.26 -30.97
N LEU A 308 -6.29 -18.53 -31.89
CA LEU A 308 -6.65 -17.60 -32.97
C LEU A 308 -7.87 -18.12 -33.76
N LYS A 309 -9.07 -17.89 -33.22
CA LYS A 309 -10.31 -17.69 -33.99
C LYS A 309 -11.40 -17.21 -33.04
N ALA A 310 -11.61 -15.90 -32.99
CA ALA A 310 -12.77 -15.32 -32.33
C ALA A 310 -14.00 -15.58 -33.21
N VAL A 311 -14.94 -16.37 -32.70
CA VAL A 311 -16.27 -16.53 -33.29
C VAL A 311 -17.21 -15.61 -32.52
N GLU A 312 -17.85 -14.69 -33.24
CA GLU A 312 -18.82 -13.74 -32.71
C GLU A 312 -20.17 -14.45 -32.51
N TYR A 313 -20.59 -14.62 -31.25
CA TYR A 313 -21.89 -15.23 -30.93
C TYR A 313 -22.83 -14.21 -30.26
N ARG A 314 -24.06 -14.19 -30.79
CA ARG A 314 -25.19 -13.38 -30.31
C ARG A 314 -25.86 -14.14 -29.14
N CYS A 315 -25.79 -13.57 -27.95
CA CYS A 315 -26.26 -14.16 -26.69
C CYS A 315 -27.81 -14.17 -26.60
N GLU A 316 -28.39 -15.29 -26.13
CA GLU A 316 -29.81 -15.42 -25.80
C GLU A 316 -30.10 -14.84 -24.40
N LYS A 317 -31.25 -14.16 -24.26
CA LYS A 317 -31.68 -13.40 -23.07
C LYS A 317 -31.96 -14.32 -21.86
N GLY A 318 -30.93 -14.68 -21.09
CA GLY A 318 -31.05 -15.27 -19.76
C GLY A 318 -30.47 -14.32 -18.71
N ARG A 319 -31.28 -13.93 -17.72
CA ARG A 319 -31.02 -12.95 -16.64
C ARG A 319 -29.55 -12.51 -16.48
N THR A 320 -29.17 -11.47 -17.23
CA THR A 320 -27.97 -10.70 -16.94
C THR A 320 -28.07 -10.20 -15.50
N VAL A 321 -27.03 -10.40 -14.69
CA VAL A 321 -26.85 -9.62 -13.46
C VAL A 321 -26.86 -8.16 -13.90
N GLN A 322 -28.02 -7.52 -13.82
CA GLN A 322 -28.12 -6.09 -14.00
C GLN A 322 -27.34 -5.53 -12.83
N ARG A 323 -26.09 -5.14 -13.08
CA ARG A 323 -25.47 -4.12 -12.24
C ARG A 323 -26.48 -2.99 -12.20
N VAL A 324 -27.11 -2.82 -11.05
CA VAL A 324 -27.88 -1.62 -10.77
C VAL A 324 -26.94 -0.50 -11.17
N PHE A 325 -27.37 0.32 -12.12
CA PHE A 325 -26.68 1.56 -12.41
C PHE A 325 -26.83 2.39 -11.15
N THR A 326 -25.92 2.17 -10.20
CA THR A 326 -25.67 3.10 -9.14
C THR A 326 -25.03 4.26 -9.86
N PHE A 327 -25.71 5.42 -9.86
CA PHE A 327 -25.01 6.69 -10.01
C PHE A 327 -23.76 6.55 -9.16
N GLY A 328 -22.57 6.65 -9.76
CA GLY A 328 -21.32 6.20 -9.16
C GLY A 328 -21.28 6.59 -7.69
N SER A 329 -21.59 5.64 -6.81
CA SER A 329 -21.70 5.92 -5.39
C SER A 329 -20.27 6.19 -4.94
N VAL A 330 -20.01 7.44 -4.58
CA VAL A 330 -18.68 7.92 -4.22
C VAL A 330 -18.21 7.17 -2.98
N ASP A 331 -17.36 6.17 -3.15
CA ASP A 331 -16.63 5.57 -2.05
C ASP A 331 -15.38 6.42 -1.78
N TYR A 332 -15.48 7.34 -0.82
CA TYR A 332 -14.39 8.23 -0.43
C TYR A 332 -13.16 7.50 0.14
N VAL A 333 -13.34 6.24 0.56
CA VAL A 333 -12.40 5.48 1.39
C VAL A 333 -11.61 4.47 0.55
N ALA A 334 -12.21 3.89 -0.49
CA ALA A 334 -11.66 2.73 -1.20
C ALA A 334 -10.69 3.04 -2.36
N ASP A 335 -10.30 4.29 -2.60
CA ASP A 335 -9.48 4.69 -3.77
C ASP A 335 -10.08 4.21 -5.13
N THR A 336 -11.30 3.67 -5.14
CA THR A 336 -12.19 3.55 -6.30
C THR A 336 -12.75 4.92 -6.64
N PHE A 337 -11.86 5.90 -6.71
CA PHE A 337 -12.14 7.22 -7.19
C PHE A 337 -12.32 7.13 -8.71
N ARG A 338 -13.57 6.90 -9.13
CA ARG A 338 -14.14 7.79 -10.14
C ARG A 338 -14.36 9.12 -9.45
N GLU A 339 -13.68 10.13 -9.94
CA GLU A 339 -13.61 11.45 -9.34
C GLU A 339 -14.97 12.00 -8.90
N ARG A 340 -15.00 12.29 -7.59
CA ARG A 340 -15.38 13.59 -7.01
C ARG A 340 -16.84 14.03 -7.20
N THR A 341 -17.57 13.89 -6.10
CA THR A 341 -18.79 14.60 -5.67
C THR A 341 -18.59 14.63 -4.16
N TYR A 342 -18.64 15.70 -3.35
CA TYR A 342 -19.48 16.88 -3.29
C TYR A 342 -18.70 18.00 -2.57
N PHE A 343 -18.88 19.26 -2.98
CA PHE A 343 -19.66 20.21 -2.19
C PHE A 343 -20.35 21.24 -3.09
N ALA A 344 -21.67 21.22 -3.02
CA ALA A 344 -22.63 22.27 -3.34
C ALA A 344 -22.83 22.72 -4.81
N TYR A 345 -24.10 22.77 -5.16
CA TYR A 345 -24.74 23.65 -6.12
C TYR A 345 -25.71 24.56 -5.32
N LEU A 346 -26.04 25.73 -5.89
CA LEU A 346 -26.88 26.86 -5.42
C LEU A 346 -26.08 27.96 -4.69
N SER A 347 -25.83 29.14 -5.28
CA SER A 347 -26.75 30.03 -6.02
C SER A 347 -28.06 30.26 -5.26
N ASP A 348 -27.97 30.86 -4.07
CA ASP A 348 -28.80 32.03 -3.66
C ASP A 348 -28.41 32.50 -2.24
N SER A 349 -27.24 33.13 -2.07
CA SER A 349 -26.86 33.77 -0.79
C SER A 349 -26.41 35.22 -0.93
N THR A 350 -26.70 35.87 -2.05
CA THR A 350 -26.75 37.34 -2.09
C THR A 350 -27.79 37.89 -1.12
N LYS A 351 -28.77 37.08 -0.68
CA LYS A 351 -29.62 37.38 0.49
C LYS A 351 -28.90 37.26 1.85
N LEU A 352 -27.86 36.43 1.98
CA LEU A 352 -27.03 36.34 3.19
C LEU A 352 -25.97 37.46 3.24
N LEU A 353 -25.43 37.89 2.10
CA LEU A 353 -24.61 39.11 2.03
C LEU A 353 -25.45 40.36 2.33
N SER A 354 -26.73 40.38 1.95
CA SER A 354 -27.66 41.44 2.37
C SER A 354 -28.13 41.31 3.83
N LEU A 355 -28.09 40.10 4.43
CA LEU A 355 -28.33 39.91 5.87
C LEU A 355 -27.08 40.23 6.72
N ILE A 356 -25.86 40.08 6.20
CA ILE A 356 -24.61 40.46 6.90
C ILE A 356 -24.21 41.93 6.64
N LYS A 357 -25.03 42.68 5.87
CA LYS A 357 -25.15 44.13 6.02
C LYS A 357 -25.84 44.55 7.34
N LEU A 358 -26.01 43.64 8.30
CA LEU A 358 -26.35 43.97 9.67
C LEU A 358 -25.15 44.65 10.37
N GLY A 359 -25.11 45.99 10.29
CA GLY A 359 -24.70 46.80 11.43
C GLY A 359 -23.25 47.28 11.51
N CYS A 360 -22.55 47.48 10.39
CA CYS A 360 -21.34 48.31 10.36
C CYS A 360 -21.62 49.66 9.67
N ASP A 361 -22.73 50.31 10.04
CA ASP A 361 -22.86 51.74 9.75
C ASP A 361 -21.92 52.48 10.69
N GLY A 362 -21.04 53.30 10.08
CA GLY A 362 -19.97 54.00 10.77
C GLY A 362 -20.47 54.66 12.06
N THR A 363 -19.73 54.55 13.16
CA THR A 363 -18.71 55.57 13.36
C THR A 363 -17.61 55.24 14.37
N THR A 364 -17.55 54.09 15.06
CA THR A 364 -16.62 53.97 16.22
C THR A 364 -15.83 52.68 16.44
N VAL A 365 -15.96 51.61 15.63
CA VAL A 365 -15.11 50.40 15.79
C VAL A 365 -14.46 49.99 14.47
N ARG A 366 -13.47 50.77 14.02
CA ARG A 366 -12.76 50.60 12.73
C ARG A 366 -12.01 49.26 12.56
N GLY A 367 -11.62 48.59 13.65
CA GLY A 367 -10.84 47.35 13.57
C GLY A 367 -11.69 46.07 13.50
N GLY A 368 -12.82 46.01 14.20
CA GLY A 368 -13.65 44.80 14.26
C GLY A 368 -14.42 44.54 12.96
N CYS A 369 -14.98 45.60 12.35
CA CYS A 369 -15.77 45.50 11.12
C CYS A 369 -14.92 45.07 9.91
N THR A 370 -13.67 45.54 9.81
CA THR A 370 -12.78 45.14 8.70
C THR A 370 -12.38 43.68 8.80
N ILE A 371 -11.99 43.21 9.99
CA ILE A 371 -11.69 41.78 10.23
C ILE A 371 -12.93 40.93 9.96
N GLY A 372 -14.10 41.33 10.46
CA GLY A 372 -15.37 40.64 10.20
C GLY A 372 -15.71 40.57 8.71
N GLN A 373 -15.55 41.68 7.98
CA GLN A 373 -15.76 41.72 6.53
C GLN A 373 -14.76 40.82 5.77
N HIS A 374 -13.50 40.77 6.19
CA HIS A 374 -12.52 39.85 5.60
C HIS A 374 -12.87 38.38 5.86
N ILE A 375 -13.31 38.02 7.07
CA ILE A 375 -13.76 36.67 7.39
C ILE A 375 -14.97 36.30 6.52
N VAL A 376 -15.97 37.18 6.41
CA VAL A 376 -17.16 36.95 5.59
C VAL A 376 -16.80 36.83 4.12
N ASN A 377 -15.94 37.70 3.60
CA ASN A 377 -15.45 37.60 2.22
C ASN A 377 -14.71 36.28 1.97
N TRP A 378 -13.85 35.84 2.90
CA TRP A 378 -13.17 34.55 2.80
C TRP A 378 -14.15 33.37 2.86
N LEU A 379 -15.15 33.42 3.72
CA LEU A 379 -16.21 32.40 3.76
C LEU A 379 -16.96 32.34 2.43
N VAL A 380 -17.30 33.48 1.84
CA VAL A 380 -17.96 33.55 0.53
C VAL A 380 -17.06 33.00 -0.57
N ILE A 381 -15.78 33.38 -0.60
CA ILE A 381 -14.80 32.84 -1.56
C ILE A 381 -14.67 31.32 -1.40
N MET A 382 -14.57 30.81 -0.17
CA MET A 382 -14.49 29.37 0.10
C MET A 382 -15.72 28.63 -0.40
N VAL A 383 -16.92 29.17 -0.15
CA VAL A 383 -18.18 28.61 -0.67
C VAL A 383 -18.19 28.64 -2.21
N GLN A 384 -17.81 29.75 -2.84
CA GLN A 384 -17.74 29.87 -4.30
C GLN A 384 -16.77 28.87 -4.92
N LEU A 385 -15.54 28.78 -4.40
CA LEU A 385 -14.53 27.84 -4.86
C LEU A 385 -14.99 26.39 -4.69
N SER A 386 -15.66 26.08 -3.59
CA SER A 386 -16.18 24.73 -3.33
C SER A 386 -17.26 24.34 -4.34
N VAL A 387 -18.21 25.24 -4.60
CA VAL A 387 -19.33 25.03 -5.54
C VAL A 387 -18.86 24.93 -6.98
N ILE A 388 -18.15 25.97 -7.47
CA ILE A 388 -17.69 26.06 -8.85
C ILE A 388 -16.70 24.93 -9.13
N GLY A 389 -15.78 24.68 -8.18
CA GLY A 389 -14.87 23.56 -8.23
C GLY A 389 -15.61 22.23 -8.38
N THR A 390 -16.66 22.00 -7.59
CA THR A 390 -17.46 20.77 -7.67
C THR A 390 -18.17 20.62 -9.01
N VAL A 391 -18.77 21.67 -9.55
CA VAL A 391 -19.45 21.62 -10.86
C VAL A 391 -18.45 21.36 -11.97
N PHE A 392 -17.35 22.12 -11.99
CA PHE A 392 -16.28 21.95 -12.97
C PHE A 392 -15.74 20.52 -12.93
N ILE A 393 -15.41 20.03 -11.74
CA ILE A 393 -14.89 18.68 -11.56
C ILE A 393 -15.94 17.64 -11.97
N SER A 394 -17.18 17.77 -11.51
CA SER A 394 -18.24 16.81 -11.85
C SER A 394 -18.40 16.71 -13.35
N LEU A 395 -18.45 17.85 -14.06
CA LEU A 395 -18.53 17.89 -15.51
C LEU A 395 -17.26 17.32 -16.14
N ALA A 396 -16.06 17.77 -15.75
CA ALA A 396 -14.80 17.29 -16.30
C ALA A 396 -14.57 15.78 -16.07
N SER A 397 -15.13 15.22 -14.99
CA SER A 397 -15.05 13.80 -14.64
C SER A 397 -16.15 12.96 -15.31
N VAL A 398 -17.26 13.58 -15.75
CA VAL A 398 -18.28 12.92 -16.58
C VAL A 398 -17.61 12.43 -17.87
N GLY A 399 -17.48 11.11 -18.01
CA GLY A 399 -16.77 10.48 -19.13
C GLY A 399 -15.51 9.71 -18.76
N ASN A 400 -14.83 10.05 -17.66
CA ASN A 400 -13.59 9.37 -17.21
C ASN A 400 -13.84 8.02 -16.49
N SER A 401 -15.00 7.42 -16.73
CA SER A 401 -15.40 6.10 -16.28
C SER A 401 -14.55 4.99 -16.91
N VAL A 402 -13.90 4.14 -16.09
CA VAL A 402 -13.18 2.93 -16.56
C VAL A 402 -14.07 1.97 -17.39
N TYR A 403 -15.29 1.72 -16.94
CA TYR A 403 -16.32 0.95 -17.64
C TYR A 403 -16.84 1.72 -18.86
N ALA A 404 -17.29 0.97 -19.86
CA ALA A 404 -17.86 1.49 -21.09
C ALA A 404 -19.01 2.46 -20.81
N THR A 405 -18.71 3.76 -20.77
CA THR A 405 -19.73 4.80 -20.85
C THR A 405 -19.99 5.13 -22.30
N ASN A 406 -21.24 5.45 -22.60
CA ASN A 406 -21.62 6.05 -23.87
C ASN A 406 -20.65 7.19 -24.20
N LEU A 407 -20.15 7.24 -25.45
CA LEU A 407 -19.24 8.28 -25.96
C LEU A 407 -19.73 9.69 -25.62
N LEU A 408 -21.05 9.88 -25.59
CA LEU A 408 -21.74 11.11 -25.18
C LEU A 408 -21.26 11.65 -23.83
N TRP A 409 -21.03 10.80 -22.83
CA TRP A 409 -20.55 11.25 -21.53
C TRP A 409 -19.12 11.81 -21.60
N ILE A 410 -18.25 11.25 -22.43
CA ILE A 410 -16.89 11.78 -22.62
C ILE A 410 -16.94 13.14 -23.32
N VAL A 411 -17.82 13.28 -24.31
CA VAL A 411 -18.06 14.55 -25.00
C VAL A 411 -18.59 15.60 -24.03
N MET A 412 -19.53 15.23 -23.14
CA MET A 412 -20.01 16.11 -22.07
C MET A 412 -18.88 16.57 -21.13
N GLY A 413 -17.94 15.68 -20.80
CA GLY A 413 -16.78 16.07 -19.99
C GLY A 413 -15.82 17.02 -20.71
N MET A 414 -15.54 16.77 -21.98
CA MET A 414 -14.77 17.70 -22.80
C MET A 414 -15.46 19.06 -22.94
N ALA A 415 -16.78 19.07 -23.13
CA ALA A 415 -17.57 20.30 -23.17
C ALA A 415 -17.50 21.05 -21.84
N GLY A 416 -17.58 20.34 -20.71
CA GLY A 416 -17.36 20.92 -19.39
C GLY A 416 -15.98 21.58 -19.25
N ILE A 417 -14.92 20.89 -19.66
CA ILE A 417 -13.55 21.44 -19.63
C ILE A 417 -13.44 22.68 -20.54
N ALA A 418 -14.00 22.62 -21.75
CA ALA A 418 -14.00 23.74 -22.69
C ALA A 418 -14.82 24.94 -22.16
N ILE A 419 -15.97 24.72 -21.54
CA ILE A 419 -16.81 25.80 -20.99
C ILE A 419 -16.12 26.46 -19.80
N PHE A 420 -15.55 25.69 -18.87
CA PHE A 420 -14.98 26.29 -17.66
C PHE A 420 -13.58 26.85 -17.85
N ILE A 421 -12.79 26.21 -18.72
CA ILE A 421 -11.41 26.66 -18.97
C ILE A 421 -11.36 27.52 -20.21
N LEU A 422 -11.82 27.04 -21.37
CA LEU A 422 -11.62 27.75 -22.64
C LEU A 422 -12.56 28.96 -22.84
N TRP A 423 -13.81 28.90 -22.40
CA TRP A 423 -14.80 29.96 -22.64
C TRP A 423 -14.41 31.33 -22.08
N PRO A 424 -13.90 31.46 -20.83
CA PRO A 424 -13.45 32.75 -20.30
C PRO A 424 -12.32 33.41 -21.10
N PHE A 425 -11.65 32.67 -22.00
CA PHE A 425 -10.62 33.22 -22.88
C PHE A 425 -11.19 33.90 -24.12
N PHE A 426 -12.35 33.44 -24.61
CA PHE A 426 -12.93 33.92 -25.86
C PHE A 426 -13.91 35.07 -25.66
N ASP A 427 -14.56 35.16 -24.51
CA ASP A 427 -15.61 36.15 -24.27
C ASP A 427 -15.38 36.92 -22.97
N GLU A 428 -15.53 38.24 -23.04
CA GLU A 428 -15.44 39.11 -21.86
C GLU A 428 -16.77 39.03 -21.11
N ILE A 429 -16.81 38.15 -20.11
CA ILE A 429 -17.97 38.05 -19.22
C ILE A 429 -17.93 39.27 -18.29
N GLU A 430 -18.75 40.28 -18.58
CA GLU A 430 -19.20 41.28 -17.62
C GLU A 430 -20.41 40.72 -16.88
N SER A 431 -20.16 40.11 -15.72
CA SER A 431 -21.23 39.80 -14.76
C SER A 431 -20.89 40.43 -13.42
N ASP A 432 -21.92 40.86 -12.68
CA ASP A 432 -21.77 41.38 -11.31
C ASP A 432 -21.08 40.39 -10.36
N PHE A 433 -20.96 39.11 -10.77
CA PHE A 433 -20.33 38.02 -10.04
C PHE A 433 -18.90 37.70 -10.47
N LEU A 434 -18.59 37.83 -11.76
CA LEU A 434 -17.30 37.54 -12.38
C LEU A 434 -17.02 38.68 -13.35
N SER A 435 -16.21 39.65 -12.93
CA SER A 435 -15.69 40.68 -13.82
C SER A 435 -14.40 40.14 -14.44
N SER A 436 -14.48 39.69 -15.69
CA SER A 436 -13.31 39.36 -16.50
C SER A 436 -12.75 40.61 -17.20
N GLN A 437 -12.76 41.78 -16.53
CA GLN A 437 -12.13 42.95 -17.12
C GLN A 437 -10.65 42.63 -17.36
N LYS A 438 -10.25 42.59 -18.64
CA LYS A 438 -8.85 42.53 -19.07
C LYS A 438 -8.15 43.85 -18.73
N LYS A 439 -8.09 44.21 -17.45
CA LYS A 439 -7.16 45.25 -17.01
C LYS A 439 -5.76 44.75 -17.30
N ALA A 440 -4.96 45.61 -17.91
CA ALA A 440 -3.62 45.35 -18.43
C ALA A 440 -2.55 45.00 -17.37
N GLN A 441 -2.92 44.40 -16.24
CA GLN A 441 -1.98 43.94 -15.23
C GLN A 441 -1.37 42.61 -15.66
N LEU A 442 -0.05 42.65 -15.87
CA LEU A 442 0.84 41.53 -16.21
C LEU A 442 0.61 40.28 -15.34
N ASP A 443 0.26 40.44 -14.06
CA ASP A 443 0.03 39.33 -13.13
C ASP A 443 -1.14 38.42 -13.55
N MET A 444 -2.17 38.98 -14.19
CA MET A 444 -3.28 38.18 -14.71
C MET A 444 -2.88 37.36 -15.93
N GLN A 445 -1.85 37.78 -16.70
CA GLN A 445 -1.42 37.06 -17.90
C GLN A 445 -0.75 35.72 -17.59
N ILE A 446 0.03 35.61 -16.51
CA ILE A 446 0.70 34.34 -16.16
C ILE A 446 -0.34 33.29 -15.76
N ILE A 447 -1.22 33.65 -14.81
CA ILE A 447 -2.29 32.78 -14.34
C ILE A 447 -3.17 32.34 -15.51
N TYR A 448 -3.45 33.28 -16.41
CA TYR A 448 -4.14 33.07 -17.66
C TYR A 448 -3.46 32.01 -18.55
N TYR A 449 -2.16 32.13 -18.84
CA TYR A 449 -1.45 31.15 -19.66
C TYR A 449 -1.32 29.78 -18.98
N VAL A 450 -1.07 29.74 -17.68
CA VAL A 450 -0.97 28.48 -16.92
C VAL A 450 -2.31 27.74 -16.93
N SER A 451 -3.41 28.45 -16.68
CA SER A 451 -4.76 27.89 -16.72
C SER A 451 -5.12 27.38 -18.12
N MET A 452 -4.75 28.15 -19.17
CA MET A 452 -4.96 27.76 -20.56
C MET A 452 -4.20 26.48 -20.92
N ILE A 453 -2.90 26.41 -20.62
CA ILE A 453 -2.08 25.22 -20.86
C ILE A 453 -2.66 24.02 -20.10
N GLY A 454 -3.06 24.21 -18.84
CA GLY A 454 -3.73 23.19 -18.04
C GLY A 454 -5.00 22.67 -18.70
N GLY A 455 -5.85 23.56 -19.22
CA GLY A 455 -7.06 23.17 -19.94
C GLY A 455 -6.82 22.39 -21.22
N PHE A 456 -5.83 22.81 -22.02
CA PHE A 456 -5.45 22.07 -23.23
C PHE A 456 -4.90 20.68 -22.90
N LEU A 457 -4.10 20.54 -21.84
CA LEU A 457 -3.62 19.24 -21.40
C LEU A 457 -4.76 18.33 -20.93
N LEU A 458 -5.76 18.87 -20.21
CA LEU A 458 -6.95 18.12 -19.80
C LEU A 458 -7.78 17.67 -21.01
N LEU A 459 -8.00 18.54 -21.98
CA LEU A 459 -8.69 18.18 -23.22
C LEU A 459 -7.93 17.13 -24.02
N ALA A 460 -6.60 17.27 -24.14
CA ALA A 460 -5.77 16.29 -24.81
C ALA A 460 -5.86 14.91 -24.11
N ALA A 461 -5.87 14.88 -22.77
CA ALA A 461 -6.08 13.66 -22.00
C ALA A 461 -7.47 13.04 -22.26
N SER A 462 -8.53 13.84 -22.32
CA SER A 462 -9.87 13.37 -22.67
C SER A 462 -9.94 12.81 -24.10
N VAL A 463 -9.28 13.45 -25.06
CA VAL A 463 -9.19 12.95 -26.44
C VAL A 463 -8.43 11.63 -26.50
N LEU A 464 -7.32 11.50 -25.76
CA LEU A 464 -6.59 10.23 -25.63
C LEU A 464 -7.49 9.13 -25.04
N ASN A 465 -8.33 9.45 -24.05
CA ASN A 465 -9.30 8.50 -23.50
C ASN A 465 -10.35 8.06 -24.55
N ILE A 466 -10.76 8.94 -25.45
CA ILE A 466 -11.65 8.57 -26.57
C ILE A 466 -10.92 7.66 -27.55
N LEU A 467 -9.70 8.04 -27.96
CA LEU A 467 -8.88 7.25 -28.86
C LEU A 467 -8.64 5.84 -28.32
N GLN A 468 -8.35 5.71 -27.03
CA GLN A 468 -8.18 4.42 -26.34
C GLN A 468 -9.40 3.50 -26.45
N ARG A 469 -10.62 4.07 -26.51
CA ARG A 469 -11.87 3.31 -26.61
C ARG A 469 -12.29 3.03 -28.05
N VAL A 470 -11.98 3.95 -28.97
CA VAL A 470 -12.34 3.81 -30.38
C VAL A 470 -11.35 2.89 -31.12
N LEU A 471 -10.07 2.92 -30.75
CA LEU A 471 -9.10 1.97 -31.31
C LEU A 471 -9.44 0.54 -30.87
N SER A 472 -9.56 -0.36 -31.85
CA SER A 472 -9.99 -1.75 -31.60
C SER A 472 -9.00 -2.51 -30.70
N SER A 473 -9.52 -3.55 -30.03
CA SER A 473 -8.75 -4.48 -29.20
C SER A 473 -7.53 -5.08 -29.91
N THR A 474 -7.57 -5.17 -31.24
CA THR A 474 -6.44 -5.63 -32.07
C THR A 474 -5.22 -4.72 -31.94
N MET A 475 -5.41 -3.40 -31.78
CA MET A 475 -4.31 -2.45 -31.56
C MET A 475 -3.91 -2.30 -30.09
N GLN A 476 -4.79 -2.63 -29.14
CA GLN A 476 -4.49 -2.57 -27.71
C GLN A 476 -3.40 -3.59 -27.29
N ASN A 477 -3.31 -4.74 -27.96
CA ASN A 477 -2.26 -5.73 -27.67
C ASN A 477 -0.83 -5.22 -27.92
N SER A 478 -0.64 -4.15 -28.71
CA SER A 478 0.68 -3.61 -29.03
C SER A 478 1.07 -2.40 -28.18
N ASN A 479 0.11 -1.62 -27.67
CA ASN A 479 0.39 -0.30 -27.11
C ASN A 479 0.09 -0.25 -25.61
N TRP A 480 1.15 -0.42 -24.82
CA TRP A 480 1.17 -0.30 -23.35
C TRP A 480 0.61 1.02 -22.80
N ILE A 481 0.51 2.06 -23.63
CA ILE A 481 -0.02 3.39 -23.31
C ILE A 481 -1.56 3.42 -23.33
N LEU A 482 -2.22 2.48 -24.03
CA LEU A 482 -3.67 2.55 -24.30
C LEU A 482 -4.55 1.71 -23.36
N VAL A 483 -3.96 0.92 -22.45
CA VAL A 483 -4.73 0.11 -21.48
C VAL A 483 -5.18 0.99 -20.32
N PRO A 484 -6.49 0.97 -19.94
CA PRO A 484 -6.98 1.74 -18.79
C PRO A 484 -6.16 1.47 -17.52
N GLY A 485 -5.77 2.55 -16.84
CA GLY A 485 -4.88 2.49 -15.69
C GLY A 485 -5.37 1.55 -14.58
N MET A 486 -6.68 1.47 -14.35
CA MET A 486 -7.27 0.64 -13.29
C MET A 486 -7.21 -0.87 -13.56
N ILE A 487 -7.44 -1.33 -14.80
CA ILE A 487 -7.32 -2.75 -15.15
C ILE A 487 -5.85 -3.18 -15.03
N ARG A 488 -4.94 -2.31 -15.47
CA ARG A 488 -3.51 -2.53 -15.26
C ARG A 488 -3.16 -2.56 -13.78
N LEU A 489 -3.73 -1.67 -12.98
CA LEU A 489 -3.58 -1.65 -11.53
C LEU A 489 -3.97 -3.00 -10.93
N GLU A 490 -5.18 -3.45 -11.24
CA GLU A 490 -5.74 -4.69 -10.72
C GLU A 490 -4.92 -5.92 -11.14
N SER A 491 -4.50 -6.01 -12.40
CA SER A 491 -3.60 -7.07 -12.86
C SER A 491 -2.26 -7.09 -12.11
N LYS A 492 -1.72 -5.91 -11.78
CA LYS A 492 -0.50 -5.79 -10.98
C LYS A 492 -0.75 -6.15 -9.52
N VAL A 493 -1.93 -5.84 -8.97
CA VAL A 493 -2.33 -6.29 -7.62
C VAL A 493 -2.34 -7.81 -7.58
N LYS A 494 -2.95 -8.47 -8.58
CA LYS A 494 -2.97 -9.94 -8.69
C LYS A 494 -1.56 -10.52 -8.72
N ARG A 495 -0.69 -9.96 -9.57
CA ARG A 495 0.73 -10.38 -9.65
C ARG A 495 1.49 -10.17 -8.35
N ALA A 496 1.26 -9.05 -7.67
CA ALA A 496 1.87 -8.79 -6.37
C ALA A 496 1.35 -9.76 -5.30
N ALA A 497 0.05 -10.07 -5.31
CA ALA A 497 -0.53 -11.06 -4.41
C ALA A 497 0.12 -12.44 -4.63
N SER A 498 0.20 -12.90 -5.88
CA SER A 498 0.89 -14.16 -6.20
C SER A 498 2.37 -14.13 -5.82
N PHE A 499 3.10 -13.07 -6.20
CA PHE A 499 4.52 -12.93 -5.87
C PHE A 499 4.76 -13.03 -4.37
N LYS A 500 3.93 -12.33 -3.58
CA LYS A 500 4.01 -12.36 -2.13
C LYS A 500 3.61 -13.69 -1.57
N MET A 501 2.55 -14.31 -2.06
CA MET A 501 2.13 -15.62 -1.57
C MET A 501 3.23 -16.65 -1.77
N ASN A 502 3.83 -16.66 -2.97
CA ASN A 502 4.98 -17.49 -3.25
C ASN A 502 6.18 -17.16 -2.35
N LEU A 503 6.45 -15.87 -2.09
CA LEU A 503 7.51 -15.44 -1.17
C LEU A 503 7.24 -15.91 0.27
N MET A 504 6.01 -15.82 0.76
CA MET A 504 5.60 -16.31 2.08
C MET A 504 5.78 -17.82 2.18
N VAL A 505 5.37 -18.57 1.15
CA VAL A 505 5.56 -20.02 1.06
C VAL A 505 7.05 -20.37 1.09
N ARG A 506 7.89 -19.65 0.32
CA ARG A 506 9.35 -19.85 0.33
C ARG A 506 9.98 -19.55 1.68
N ASN A 507 9.59 -18.45 2.32
CA ASN A 507 10.07 -18.09 3.65
C ASN A 507 9.66 -19.15 4.69
N ALA A 508 8.42 -19.68 4.61
CA ALA A 508 7.97 -20.78 5.45
C ALA A 508 8.79 -22.07 5.20
N CYS A 509 9.03 -22.43 3.94
CA CYS A 509 9.90 -23.56 3.60
C CYS A 509 11.35 -23.36 4.08
N GLU A 510 11.88 -22.13 4.03
CA GLU A 510 13.21 -21.81 4.57
C GLU A 510 13.27 -22.05 6.08
N VAL A 511 12.26 -21.60 6.83
CA VAL A 511 12.14 -21.84 8.28
C VAL A 511 12.15 -23.34 8.59
N HIS A 512 11.35 -24.13 7.88
CA HIS A 512 11.33 -25.59 8.06
C HIS A 512 12.66 -26.26 7.67
N ARG A 513 13.31 -25.78 6.62
CA ARG A 513 14.61 -26.28 6.19
C ARG A 513 15.71 -25.95 7.21
N THR A 514 15.72 -24.75 7.77
CA THR A 514 16.65 -24.38 8.85
C THR A 514 16.44 -25.26 10.09
N ALA A 515 15.19 -25.53 10.46
CA ALA A 515 14.86 -26.43 11.55
C ALA A 515 15.36 -27.87 11.34
N GLN A 516 15.35 -28.37 10.09
CA GLN A 516 15.92 -29.67 9.75
C GLN A 516 17.43 -29.73 9.95
N PHE A 517 18.15 -28.68 9.55
CA PHE A 517 19.61 -28.64 9.66
C PHE A 517 20.10 -28.49 11.10
N ASP A 518 19.42 -27.67 11.90
CA ASP A 518 19.78 -27.44 13.31
C ASP A 518 19.51 -28.68 14.19
N GLY A 519 18.60 -29.57 13.75
CA GLY A 519 18.24 -30.80 14.46
C GLY A 519 19.21 -31.98 14.31
N GLY A 520 20.29 -31.84 13.54
CA GLY A 520 21.14 -32.96 13.12
C GLY A 520 22.12 -33.51 14.16
N SER A 521 22.34 -32.83 15.30
CA SER A 521 23.39 -33.24 16.26
C SER A 521 22.90 -33.66 17.65
N SER A 522 21.64 -33.38 18.03
CA SER A 522 21.08 -33.84 19.31
C SER A 522 20.05 -34.94 19.06
N HIS A 523 20.37 -36.14 19.52
CA HIS A 523 19.53 -37.33 19.48
C HIS A 523 18.33 -37.25 20.46
N ASP A 524 17.81 -36.04 20.72
CA ASP A 524 16.69 -35.84 21.63
C ASP A 524 15.39 -36.33 20.99
N LYS A 525 14.93 -37.48 21.48
CA LYS A 525 13.79 -38.28 20.98
C LYS A 525 12.41 -37.66 21.25
N GLY A 526 12.29 -36.34 21.44
CA GLY A 526 11.06 -35.71 21.89
C GLY A 526 10.55 -34.53 21.06
N GLU A 527 11.38 -33.89 20.24
CA GLU A 527 10.98 -32.66 19.56
C GLU A 527 10.42 -32.93 18.16
N THR A 528 9.16 -32.54 17.94
CA THR A 528 8.53 -32.58 16.62
C THR A 528 9.20 -31.58 15.67
N MET A 529 9.16 -31.86 14.36
CA MET A 529 9.65 -30.94 13.33
C MET A 529 8.96 -29.58 13.40
N TYR A 530 7.69 -29.57 13.82
CA TYR A 530 6.91 -28.38 14.11
C TYR A 530 7.54 -27.53 15.24
N GLY A 531 7.90 -28.13 16.38
CA GLY A 531 8.53 -27.42 17.50
C GLY A 531 9.87 -26.78 17.10
N LYS A 532 10.68 -27.51 16.33
CA LYS A 532 11.95 -26.97 15.78
C LYS A 532 11.73 -25.83 14.79
N ALA A 533 10.70 -25.92 13.94
CA ALA A 533 10.32 -24.86 13.02
C ALA A 533 9.87 -23.59 13.77
N MET A 534 9.15 -23.70 14.88
CA MET A 534 8.81 -22.55 15.72
C MET A 534 10.05 -21.86 16.32
N LEU A 535 11.06 -22.61 16.75
CA LEU A 535 12.32 -22.04 17.23
C LEU A 535 13.14 -21.40 16.09
N ALA A 536 13.12 -21.99 14.89
CA ALA A 536 13.73 -21.38 13.71
C ALA A 536 13.01 -20.08 13.32
N PHE A 537 11.68 -20.05 13.41
CA PHE A 537 10.87 -18.87 13.16
C PHE A 537 11.25 -17.70 14.09
N THR A 538 11.41 -17.95 15.39
CA THR A 538 11.83 -16.91 16.35
C THR A 538 13.25 -16.42 16.13
N ARG A 539 14.14 -17.24 15.56
CA ARG A 539 15.49 -16.79 15.15
C ARG A 539 15.46 -15.97 13.86
N CYS A 540 14.58 -16.31 12.93
CA CYS A 540 14.44 -15.63 11.64
C CYS A 540 13.73 -14.27 11.74
N SER A 541 13.03 -13.98 12.85
CA SER A 541 12.25 -12.74 13.01
C SER A 541 13.09 -11.45 13.04
N ASP A 542 14.38 -11.55 13.35
CA ASP A 542 15.26 -10.39 13.51
C ASP A 542 15.89 -9.90 12.19
N ARG A 543 15.60 -10.56 11.06
CA ARG A 543 16.14 -10.14 9.77
C ARG A 543 15.52 -8.80 9.36
N THR A 544 16.38 -7.83 9.09
CA THR A 544 15.95 -6.52 8.56
C THR A 544 16.70 -6.15 7.29
N VAL A 545 15.99 -5.51 6.36
CA VAL A 545 16.55 -4.98 5.11
C VAL A 545 16.56 -3.47 5.18
N ALA A 546 17.71 -2.86 4.86
CA ALA A 546 17.80 -1.42 4.71
C ALA A 546 17.17 -0.98 3.39
N LEU A 547 16.14 -0.14 3.46
CA LEU A 547 15.50 0.47 2.30
C LEU A 547 16.17 1.81 1.99
N ALA A 548 16.89 1.91 0.86
CA ALA A 548 17.45 3.18 0.43
C ALA A 548 16.42 4.00 -0.38
N GLY A 549 16.38 5.32 -0.17
CA GLY A 549 15.42 6.20 -0.86
C GLY A 549 15.49 6.11 -2.39
N PHE A 550 16.71 6.08 -2.95
CA PHE A 550 16.93 5.92 -4.39
C PHE A 550 16.48 4.55 -4.93
N GLN A 551 16.61 3.48 -4.13
CA GLN A 551 16.12 2.16 -4.54
C GLN A 551 14.60 2.15 -4.67
N THR A 552 13.88 2.91 -3.84
CA THR A 552 12.43 3.04 -3.93
C THR A 552 12.02 3.70 -5.24
N TRP A 553 12.70 4.79 -5.65
CA TRP A 553 12.49 5.39 -6.96
C TRP A 553 12.79 4.41 -8.09
N LYS A 554 13.89 3.65 -8.00
CA LYS A 554 14.23 2.61 -8.97
C LYS A 554 13.13 1.55 -9.07
N LYS A 555 12.58 1.08 -7.94
CA LYS A 555 11.46 0.12 -7.89
C LYS A 555 10.16 0.71 -8.45
N LEU A 556 9.91 2.00 -8.21
CA LEU A 556 8.76 2.71 -8.75
C LEU A 556 8.83 2.77 -10.29
N TYR A 557 9.97 3.20 -10.84
CA TYR A 557 10.19 3.26 -12.28
C TYR A 557 10.21 1.88 -12.94
N SER A 558 10.75 0.85 -12.27
CA SER A 558 10.73 -0.51 -12.80
C SER A 558 9.36 -1.18 -12.70
N GLY A 559 8.41 -0.58 -12.00
CA GLY A 559 7.10 -1.18 -11.71
C GLY A 559 7.13 -2.26 -10.62
N ALA A 560 8.30 -2.62 -10.09
CA ALA A 560 8.47 -3.64 -9.06
C ALA A 560 7.77 -3.26 -7.75
N LEU A 561 7.66 -1.96 -7.45
CA LEU A 561 6.92 -1.50 -6.28
C LEU A 561 5.43 -1.91 -6.35
N PHE A 562 4.87 -1.96 -7.55
CA PHE A 562 3.48 -2.33 -7.78
C PHE A 562 3.31 -3.83 -8.00
N GLU A 563 4.24 -4.48 -8.71
CA GLU A 563 4.16 -5.88 -9.12
C GLU A 563 4.73 -6.87 -8.10
N GLU A 564 5.72 -6.46 -7.30
CA GLU A 564 6.34 -7.30 -6.26
C GLU A 564 5.83 -6.85 -4.88
N ASP A 565 5.95 -5.56 -4.55
CA ASP A 565 5.61 -5.07 -3.21
C ASP A 565 4.09 -4.81 -3.05
N GLY A 566 3.31 -4.75 -4.13
CA GLY A 566 1.86 -4.48 -4.09
C GLY A 566 1.52 -3.17 -3.36
N ILE A 567 2.42 -2.18 -3.40
CA ILE A 567 2.22 -0.89 -2.74
C ILE A 567 1.57 0.06 -3.73
N TRP A 568 0.38 0.50 -3.38
CA TRP A 568 -0.40 1.43 -4.16
C TRP A 568 -0.36 2.81 -3.52
N PHE A 569 -0.18 3.81 -4.35
CA PHE A 569 -0.27 5.19 -3.92
C PHE A 569 -1.68 5.68 -4.12
N SER A 570 -2.20 6.37 -3.10
CA SER A 570 -3.48 7.02 -3.27
C SER A 570 -3.39 8.07 -4.36
N THR A 571 -4.47 8.20 -5.11
CA THR A 571 -4.59 9.21 -6.18
C THR A 571 -4.31 10.61 -5.64
N ARG A 572 -4.70 10.88 -4.39
CA ARG A 572 -4.44 12.13 -3.67
C ARG A 572 -2.96 12.37 -3.41
N MET A 573 -2.22 11.33 -3.05
CA MET A 573 -0.78 11.43 -2.82
C MET A 573 -0.03 11.72 -4.13
N LEU A 574 -0.42 11.05 -5.22
CA LEU A 574 0.15 11.31 -6.54
C LEU A 574 -0.21 12.73 -7.03
N ALA A 575 -1.47 13.14 -6.87
CA ALA A 575 -1.91 14.49 -7.18
C ALA A 575 -1.19 15.55 -6.33
N GLY A 576 -0.95 15.28 -5.05
CA GLY A 576 -0.18 16.15 -4.16
C GLY A 576 1.26 16.31 -4.63
N ASN A 577 1.94 15.21 -4.98
CA ASN A 577 3.29 15.27 -5.57
C ASN A 577 3.30 16.03 -6.90
N LEU A 578 2.30 15.79 -7.77
CA LEU A 578 2.17 16.53 -9.02
C LEU A 578 1.97 18.02 -8.76
N ALA A 579 1.12 18.39 -7.80
CA ALA A 579 0.89 19.77 -7.41
C ALA A 579 2.15 20.43 -6.84
N GLN A 580 2.98 19.69 -6.08
CA GLN A 580 4.30 20.17 -5.65
C GLN A 580 5.25 20.40 -6.83
N CYS A 581 5.25 19.51 -7.85
CA CYS A 581 6.01 19.73 -9.08
C CYS A 581 5.50 20.94 -9.87
N THR A 582 4.19 21.14 -9.95
CA THR A 582 3.60 22.34 -10.56
C THR A 582 4.00 23.58 -9.78
N LEU A 583 3.97 23.52 -8.46
CA LEU A 583 4.39 24.62 -7.59
C LEU A 583 5.85 24.99 -7.83
N PHE A 584 6.76 24.02 -7.92
CA PHE A 584 8.17 24.21 -8.28
C PHE A 584 8.31 24.97 -9.62
N LEU A 585 7.54 24.61 -10.64
CA LEU A 585 7.57 25.31 -11.93
C LEU A 585 6.96 26.71 -11.86
N VAL A 586 5.85 26.87 -11.11
CA VAL A 586 5.12 28.14 -11.00
C VAL A 586 5.90 29.15 -10.18
N VAL A 587 6.51 28.76 -9.06
CA VAL A 587 7.32 29.66 -8.22
C VAL A 587 8.53 30.17 -9.00
N GLY A 588 9.24 29.28 -9.70
CA GLY A 588 10.33 29.68 -10.60
C GLY A 588 9.87 30.61 -11.72
N ALA A 589 8.72 30.34 -12.36
CA ALA A 589 8.17 31.19 -13.41
C ALA A 589 7.72 32.57 -12.89
N LEU A 590 7.01 32.61 -11.76
CA LEU A 590 6.59 33.84 -11.09
C LEU A 590 7.80 34.70 -10.75
N PHE A 591 8.89 34.08 -10.31
CA PHE A 591 10.12 34.80 -10.06
C PHE A 591 10.72 35.41 -11.34
N VAL A 592 10.82 34.65 -12.42
CA VAL A 592 11.34 35.17 -13.70
C VAL A 592 10.52 36.37 -14.17
N VAL A 593 9.19 36.30 -14.04
CA VAL A 593 8.32 37.42 -14.41
C VAL A 593 8.45 38.60 -13.44
N PHE A 594 8.48 38.34 -12.13
CA PHE A 594 8.70 39.39 -11.13
C PHE A 594 10.03 40.12 -11.36
N TYR A 595 11.11 39.37 -11.62
CA TYR A 595 12.42 39.91 -11.94
C TYR A 595 12.39 40.74 -13.24
N GLY A 596 11.64 40.30 -14.26
CA GLY A 596 11.46 41.02 -15.51
C GLY A 596 10.50 42.21 -15.46
N SER A 597 9.73 42.37 -14.37
CA SER A 597 8.71 43.41 -14.26
C SER A 597 9.34 44.82 -14.23
N GLU A 598 8.68 45.79 -14.87
CA GLU A 598 9.11 47.19 -14.86
C GLU A 598 9.25 47.71 -13.43
N PHE A 599 8.29 47.38 -12.55
CA PHE A 599 8.35 47.76 -11.14
C PHE A 599 9.66 47.33 -10.48
N PHE A 600 10.04 46.06 -10.64
CA PHE A 600 11.27 45.55 -10.03
C PHE A 600 12.52 46.15 -10.69
N GLN A 601 12.49 46.36 -12.01
CA GLN A 601 13.60 47.02 -12.71
C GLN A 601 13.75 48.50 -12.32
N THR A 602 12.66 49.23 -12.11
CA THR A 602 12.66 50.60 -11.58
C THR A 602 13.21 50.61 -10.16
N LEU A 603 12.78 49.69 -9.30
CA LEU A 603 13.34 49.54 -7.95
C LEU A 603 14.86 49.30 -7.99
N LEU A 604 15.33 48.44 -8.91
CA LEU A 604 16.76 48.21 -9.11
C LEU A 604 17.48 49.47 -9.64
N ALA A 605 16.85 50.24 -10.53
CA ALA A 605 17.41 51.49 -11.04
C ALA A 605 17.50 52.58 -9.96
N ASP A 606 16.50 52.68 -9.08
CA ASP A 606 16.51 53.59 -7.93
C ASP A 606 17.62 53.20 -6.94
N ILE A 607 17.84 51.89 -6.74
CA ILE A 607 18.95 51.37 -5.95
C ILE A 607 20.30 51.68 -6.63
N ASP A 608 20.39 51.58 -7.96
CA ASP A 608 21.59 51.96 -8.72
C ASP A 608 21.91 53.45 -8.56
N ASN A 609 20.90 54.33 -8.50
CA ASN A 609 21.06 55.77 -8.27
C ASN A 609 21.60 56.10 -6.86
N LEU A 610 21.30 55.26 -5.86
CA LEU A 610 21.90 55.36 -4.51
C LEU A 610 23.37 54.91 -4.49
N GLY A 611 23.81 54.16 -5.50
CA GLY A 611 25.20 53.79 -5.73
C GLY A 611 25.32 52.50 -6.52
N SER A 612 26.19 52.48 -7.53
CA SER A 612 26.38 51.35 -8.47
C SER A 612 26.79 50.02 -7.80
N SER A 613 27.24 50.05 -6.54
CA SER A 613 27.58 48.85 -5.77
C SER A 613 26.39 48.24 -5.00
N LEU A 614 25.20 48.84 -5.01
CA LEU A 614 24.06 48.36 -4.22
C LEU A 614 23.20 47.31 -4.93
N ARG A 615 23.10 47.34 -6.26
CA ARG A 615 22.24 46.41 -7.02
C ARG A 615 22.62 44.95 -6.83
N TRP A 616 23.90 44.61 -6.97
CA TRP A 616 24.34 43.22 -6.78
C TRP A 616 24.13 42.73 -5.34
N ARG A 617 24.11 43.63 -4.35
CA ARG A 617 23.87 43.32 -2.93
C ARG A 617 22.42 42.94 -2.65
N VAL A 618 21.47 43.36 -3.50
CA VAL A 618 20.05 42.98 -3.40
C VAL A 618 19.72 41.81 -4.32
N THR A 619 20.28 41.79 -5.53
CA THR A 619 20.00 40.73 -6.49
C THR A 619 20.62 39.40 -6.09
N LEU A 620 21.83 39.36 -5.54
CA LEU A 620 22.50 38.11 -5.16
C LEU A 620 21.77 37.36 -4.03
N PRO A 621 21.38 37.98 -2.89
CA PRO A 621 20.57 37.30 -1.87
C PRO A 621 19.23 36.81 -2.38
N LEU A 622 18.58 37.59 -3.25
CA LEU A 622 17.31 37.22 -3.86
C LEU A 622 17.47 35.93 -4.69
N TRP A 623 18.44 35.90 -5.62
CA TRP A 623 18.71 34.71 -6.44
C TRP A 623 19.10 33.49 -5.61
N LEU A 624 19.98 33.66 -4.62
CA LEU A 624 20.36 32.56 -3.73
C LEU A 624 19.18 32.05 -2.90
N GLY A 625 18.35 32.95 -2.37
CA GLY A 625 17.13 32.59 -1.64
C GLY A 625 16.20 31.73 -2.50
N ILE A 626 15.99 32.11 -3.75
CA ILE A 626 15.12 31.38 -4.66
C ILE A 626 15.72 30.02 -5.04
N ILE A 627 17.00 29.96 -5.41
CA ILE A 627 17.68 28.69 -5.72
C ILE A 627 17.59 27.73 -4.52
N CYS A 628 17.81 28.22 -3.30
CA CYS A 628 17.67 27.42 -2.09
C CYS A 628 16.22 26.98 -1.83
N SER A 629 15.25 27.85 -2.09
CA SER A 629 13.82 27.52 -1.94
C SER A 629 13.38 26.43 -2.92
N GLU A 630 13.78 26.52 -4.19
CA GLU A 630 13.49 25.53 -5.22
C GLU A 630 14.19 24.20 -4.95
N LEU A 631 15.45 24.25 -4.50
CA LEU A 631 16.16 23.06 -4.07
C LEU A 631 15.45 22.37 -2.89
N ALA A 632 14.91 23.14 -1.93
CA ALA A 632 14.16 22.58 -0.82
C ALA A 632 12.85 21.91 -1.28
N VAL A 633 12.09 22.54 -2.18
CA VAL A 633 10.89 21.94 -2.80
C VAL A 633 11.24 20.64 -3.52
N PHE A 634 12.30 20.64 -4.33
CA PHE A 634 12.79 19.45 -5.02
C PHE A 634 13.15 18.32 -4.04
N LEU A 635 13.84 18.63 -2.94
CA LEU A 635 14.19 17.65 -1.92
C LEU A 635 12.96 17.09 -1.20
N ILE A 636 11.94 17.91 -0.93
CA ILE A 636 10.66 17.45 -0.35
C ILE A 636 10.00 16.45 -1.31
N ILE A 637 9.84 16.81 -2.59
CA ILE A 637 9.25 15.94 -3.62
C ILE A 637 10.03 14.61 -3.71
N ALA A 638 11.36 14.68 -3.75
CA ALA A 638 12.21 13.51 -3.91
C ALA A 638 12.20 12.57 -2.68
N THR A 639 11.86 13.07 -1.50
CA THR A 639 11.82 12.29 -0.24
C THR A 639 10.42 11.80 0.14
N TYR A 640 9.37 12.47 -0.35
CA TYR A 640 7.99 12.17 0.04
C TYR A 640 7.53 10.76 -0.35
N ILE A 641 7.77 10.35 -1.60
CA ILE A 641 7.37 9.03 -2.10
C ILE A 641 8.13 7.91 -1.35
N PRO A 642 9.48 7.92 -1.27
CA PRO A 642 10.20 6.90 -0.51
C PRO A 642 9.77 6.80 0.96
N SER A 643 9.53 7.93 1.60
CA SER A 643 9.10 7.95 2.99
C SER A 643 7.70 7.34 3.16
N THR A 644 6.76 7.64 2.26
CA THR A 644 5.43 7.02 2.28
C THR A 644 5.49 5.51 2.06
N VAL A 645 6.31 5.04 1.11
CA VAL A 645 6.55 3.60 0.88
C VAL A 645 7.09 2.94 2.15
N CYS A 646 8.09 3.54 2.80
CA CYS A 646 8.62 2.99 4.03
C CYS A 646 7.58 2.93 5.14
N THR A 647 6.77 3.99 5.30
CA THR A 647 5.68 3.99 6.29
C THR A 647 4.67 2.88 6.02
N ILE A 648 4.26 2.68 4.76
CA ILE A 648 3.38 1.57 4.38
C ILE A 648 4.03 0.21 4.70
N GLN A 649 5.31 0.04 4.38
CA GLN A 649 6.03 -1.20 4.67
C GLN A 649 6.16 -1.44 6.17
N LYS A 650 6.43 -0.41 6.98
CA LYS A 650 6.47 -0.52 8.44
C LYS A 650 5.11 -0.82 9.05
N LEU A 651 4.03 -0.31 8.46
CA LEU A 651 2.66 -0.68 8.88
C LEU A 651 2.38 -2.16 8.57
N ARG A 652 2.75 -2.63 7.38
CA ARG A 652 2.59 -4.03 6.95
C ARG A 652 3.47 -4.99 7.76
N SER A 653 4.71 -4.61 8.04
CA SER A 653 5.68 -5.47 8.73
C SER A 653 5.57 -5.42 10.25
N GLY A 654 4.57 -4.70 10.78
CA GLY A 654 4.35 -4.51 12.22
C GLY A 654 5.37 -3.59 12.91
N GLY A 655 6.26 -2.94 12.16
CA GLY A 655 7.24 -1.99 12.70
C GLY A 655 6.59 -0.74 13.33
N ILE A 656 5.39 -0.38 12.87
CA ILE A 656 4.51 0.59 13.56
C ILE A 656 3.35 -0.21 14.15
N GLY A 657 3.33 -0.39 15.47
CA GLY A 657 2.30 -1.13 16.22
C GLY A 657 0.90 -0.50 16.25
N THR A 658 0.52 0.25 15.21
CA THR A 658 -0.78 0.92 15.08
C THR A 658 -1.94 -0.07 15.12
N LEU A 659 -1.80 -1.24 14.48
CA LEU A 659 -2.83 -2.28 14.44
C LEU A 659 -3.23 -2.76 15.84
N HIS A 660 -2.30 -2.78 16.79
CA HIS A 660 -2.54 -3.27 18.16
C HIS A 660 -2.88 -2.13 19.13
N SER A 661 -2.86 -0.88 18.66
CA SER A 661 -3.17 0.26 19.49
C SER A 661 -4.68 0.45 19.59
N ASN A 662 -5.18 0.80 20.78
CA ASN A 662 -6.58 1.23 20.99
C ASN A 662 -6.96 2.45 20.12
N ARG A 663 -5.98 3.10 19.48
CA ARG A 663 -6.18 4.23 18.55
C ARG A 663 -6.46 3.78 17.12
N PHE A 664 -6.33 2.49 16.79
CA PHE A 664 -6.62 1.98 15.45
C PHE A 664 -8.04 2.32 15.00
N HIS A 665 -9.01 2.21 15.92
CA HIS A 665 -10.40 2.58 15.65
C HIS A 665 -10.53 4.06 15.26
N ASN A 666 -9.83 4.96 15.96
CA ASN A 666 -9.84 6.39 15.64
C ASN A 666 -9.20 6.66 14.26
N LEU A 667 -8.10 5.99 13.95
CA LEU A 667 -7.44 6.10 12.63
C LEU A 667 -8.37 5.65 11.49
N ARG A 668 -9.22 4.64 11.76
CA ARG A 668 -10.18 4.12 10.80
C ARG A 668 -11.41 5.00 10.63
N LEU A 669 -11.84 5.71 11.67
CA LEU A 669 -12.98 6.64 11.60
C LEU A 669 -12.58 7.99 10.97
N ALA A 670 -11.33 8.41 11.11
CA ALA A 670 -10.81 9.70 10.64
C ALA A 670 -10.45 9.70 9.14
N VAL A 671 -11.24 9.03 8.29
CA VAL A 671 -10.97 8.99 6.84
C VAL A 671 -11.19 10.36 6.21
N ASP A 672 -12.07 11.18 6.77
CA ASP A 672 -12.27 12.58 6.39
C ASP A 672 -10.96 13.39 6.45
N GLN A 673 -10.10 13.14 7.45
CA GLN A 673 -8.80 13.82 7.58
C GLN A 673 -7.84 13.51 6.42
N SER A 674 -8.02 12.39 5.72
CA SER A 674 -7.21 12.06 4.54
C SER A 674 -7.42 13.04 3.37
N THR A 675 -8.46 13.88 3.41
CA THR A 675 -8.67 14.97 2.44
C THR A 675 -7.74 16.16 2.67
N LEU A 676 -7.31 16.37 3.92
CA LEU A 676 -6.38 17.44 4.29
C LEU A 676 -4.96 17.20 3.77
N VAL A 677 -4.60 15.93 3.49
CA VAL A 677 -3.25 15.54 3.05
C VAL A 677 -2.85 16.30 1.78
N PHE A 678 -3.73 16.42 0.80
CA PHE A 678 -3.44 17.13 -0.44
C PHE A 678 -3.14 18.62 -0.17
N GLY A 679 -4.02 19.29 0.58
CA GLY A 679 -3.84 20.71 0.93
C GLY A 679 -2.58 20.95 1.77
N ALA A 680 -2.32 20.06 2.73
CA ALA A 680 -1.13 20.13 3.58
C ALA A 680 0.17 19.91 2.78
N MET A 681 0.19 18.97 1.83
CA MET A 681 1.33 18.80 0.92
C MET A 681 1.59 20.06 0.09
N PHE A 682 0.54 20.65 -0.50
CA PHE A 682 0.66 21.84 -1.34
C PHE A 682 1.10 23.08 -0.54
N TRP A 683 0.30 23.48 0.45
CA TRP A 683 0.56 24.68 1.26
C TRP A 683 1.79 24.54 2.13
N GLY A 684 2.02 23.36 2.71
CA GLY A 684 3.22 23.10 3.49
C GLY A 684 4.49 23.27 2.65
N THR A 685 4.50 22.77 1.41
CA THR A 685 5.65 22.94 0.50
C THR A 685 5.85 24.40 0.10
N LEU A 686 4.76 25.13 -0.19
CA LEU A 686 4.82 26.57 -0.48
C LEU A 686 5.39 27.35 0.70
N TYR A 687 4.88 27.12 1.92
CA TYR A 687 5.35 27.82 3.11
C TYR A 687 6.79 27.47 3.45
N THR A 688 7.20 26.20 3.32
CA THR A 688 8.60 25.80 3.47
C THR A 688 9.49 26.51 2.46
N SER A 689 9.09 26.55 1.18
CA SER A 689 9.83 27.23 0.11
C SER A 689 10.02 28.72 0.43
N PHE A 690 8.92 29.41 0.73
CA PHE A 690 8.93 30.83 1.06
C PHE A 690 9.79 31.13 2.30
N ALA A 691 9.61 30.38 3.37
CA ALA A 691 10.35 30.58 4.61
C ALA A 691 11.86 30.36 4.44
N ILE A 692 12.27 29.32 3.70
CA ILE A 692 13.69 29.06 3.39
C ILE A 692 14.26 30.16 2.49
N GLY A 693 13.51 30.55 1.46
CA GLY A 693 13.92 31.61 0.54
C GLY A 693 14.11 32.94 1.25
N CYS A 694 13.13 33.37 2.07
CA CYS A 694 13.23 34.57 2.89
C CYS A 694 14.38 34.50 3.89
N PHE A 695 14.56 33.35 4.56
CA PHE A 695 15.64 33.17 5.52
C PHE A 695 17.01 33.35 4.86
N VAL A 696 17.26 32.68 3.73
CA VAL A 696 18.53 32.79 2.99
C VAL A 696 18.71 34.21 2.44
N MET A 697 17.66 34.83 1.91
CA MET A 697 17.71 36.19 1.40
C MET A 697 18.08 37.20 2.50
N VAL A 698 17.48 37.09 3.70
CA VAL A 698 17.80 37.97 4.83
C VAL A 698 19.23 37.74 5.31
N VAL A 699 19.63 36.49 5.51
CA VAL A 699 20.98 36.18 6.00
C VAL A 699 22.04 36.69 5.02
N VAL A 700 21.95 36.34 3.74
CA VAL A 700 22.92 36.80 2.73
C VAL A 700 22.83 38.32 2.56
N GLY A 701 21.63 38.91 2.61
CA GLY A 701 21.43 40.35 2.55
C GLY A 701 22.16 41.10 3.67
N LEU A 702 22.05 40.62 4.92
CA LEU A 702 22.77 41.19 6.07
C LEU A 702 24.28 41.14 5.89
N PHE A 703 24.82 40.03 5.34
CA PHE A 703 26.26 39.90 5.08
C PHE A 703 26.76 40.84 3.97
N LEU A 704 25.93 41.17 2.98
CA LEU A 704 26.31 42.03 1.86
C LEU A 704 26.09 43.52 2.14
N TRP A 705 25.27 43.85 3.16
CA TRP A 705 24.94 45.23 3.46
C TRP A 705 26.08 45.90 4.24
N PRO A 706 26.62 47.05 3.78
CA PRO A 706 27.84 47.62 4.34
C PRO A 706 27.71 48.04 5.81
N GLN A 707 26.53 48.53 6.22
CA GLN A 707 26.30 48.92 7.63
C GLN A 707 26.29 47.71 8.57
N PHE A 708 25.87 46.54 8.07
CA PHE A 708 25.82 45.32 8.85
C PHE A 708 27.02 44.41 8.58
N ALA A 709 27.85 44.71 7.59
CA ALA A 709 28.97 43.86 7.19
C ALA A 709 29.97 43.71 8.34
N ASP A 710 30.29 44.79 9.05
CA ASP A 710 31.21 44.76 10.18
C ASP A 710 30.63 43.97 11.36
N GLU A 711 29.36 44.18 11.71
CA GLU A 711 28.67 43.41 12.75
C GLU A 711 28.52 41.94 12.36
N SER A 712 28.23 41.65 11.10
CA SER A 712 28.08 40.30 10.57
C SER A 712 29.43 39.58 10.52
N LEU A 713 30.51 40.27 10.17
CA LEU A 713 31.88 39.76 10.25
C LEU A 713 32.28 39.50 11.70
N PHE A 714 31.87 40.35 12.64
CA PHE A 714 32.07 40.10 14.06
C PHE A 714 31.30 38.85 14.54
N VAL A 715 30.03 38.71 14.19
CA VAL A 715 29.24 37.51 14.50
C VAL A 715 29.84 36.27 13.85
N PHE A 716 30.23 36.36 12.59
CA PHE A 716 30.84 35.26 11.84
C PHE A 716 32.19 34.85 12.43
N SER A 717 33.08 35.80 12.72
CA SER A 717 34.35 35.53 13.39
C SER A 717 34.15 34.92 14.77
N THR A 718 33.12 35.34 15.51
CA THR A 718 32.73 34.72 16.78
C THR A 718 32.26 33.28 16.59
N LEU A 719 31.43 32.99 15.58
CA LEU A 719 31.00 31.63 15.24
C LEU A 719 32.17 30.75 14.80
N VAL A 720 33.11 31.28 14.01
CA VAL A 720 34.35 30.59 13.63
C VAL A 720 35.21 30.30 14.87
N GLY A 721 35.35 31.27 15.78
CA GLY A 721 36.02 31.08 17.07
C GLY A 721 35.36 29.99 17.93
N MET A 722 34.03 29.96 17.99
CA MET A 722 33.28 28.88 18.64
C MET A 722 33.54 27.52 17.97
N TRP A 723 33.58 27.46 16.64
CA TRP A 723 33.90 26.24 15.90
C TRP A 723 35.32 25.74 16.19
N ILE A 724 36.31 26.64 16.15
CA ILE A 724 37.71 26.31 16.47
C ILE A 724 37.83 25.82 17.91
N THR A 725 37.19 26.48 18.87
CA THR A 725 37.21 26.04 20.28
C THR A 725 36.52 24.69 20.48
N MET A 726 35.41 24.40 19.78
CA MET A 726 34.79 23.07 19.76
C MET A 726 35.73 22.01 19.16
N LEU A 727 36.44 22.33 18.07
CA LEU A 727 37.41 21.43 17.45
C LEU A 727 38.59 21.14 18.39
N VAL A 728 39.18 22.17 18.99
CA VAL A 728 40.28 22.04 19.96
C VAL A 728 39.84 21.19 21.15
N LYS A 729 38.65 21.46 21.70
CA LYS A 729 38.07 20.66 22.78
C LYS A 729 37.87 19.20 22.34
N TRP A 730 37.35 18.95 21.14
CA TRP A 730 37.18 17.59 20.63
C TRP A 730 38.52 16.86 20.55
N ILE A 731 39.56 17.48 20.01
CA ILE A 731 40.93 16.93 19.94
C ILE A 731 41.46 16.64 21.36
N ALA A 732 41.36 17.62 22.27
CA ALA A 732 41.80 17.47 23.66
C ALA A 732 41.07 16.32 24.37
N LEU A 733 39.77 16.17 24.15
CA LEU A 733 38.97 15.07 24.68
C LEU A 733 39.36 13.72 24.08
N VAL A 734 39.62 13.63 22.78
CA VAL A 734 40.06 12.39 22.13
C VAL A 734 41.41 11.94 22.71
N VAL A 735 42.37 12.86 22.84
CA VAL A 735 43.68 12.60 23.45
C VAL A 735 43.50 12.18 24.91
N TYR A 736 42.75 12.95 25.69
CA TYR A 736 42.49 12.66 27.09
C TYR A 736 41.84 11.28 27.30
N ARG A 737 40.80 10.95 26.53
CA ARG A 737 40.12 9.65 26.60
C ARG A 737 41.07 8.50 26.26
N ARG A 738 41.88 8.64 25.22
CA ARG A 738 42.83 7.60 24.78
C ARG A 738 43.87 7.27 25.86
N PHE A 739 44.35 8.29 26.59
CA PHE A 739 45.38 8.09 27.61
C PHE A 739 44.82 7.75 29.00
N ASN A 740 43.69 8.34 29.40
CA ASN A 740 43.22 8.29 30.80
C ASN A 740 41.94 7.49 31.02
N GLN A 741 41.24 7.08 29.95
CA GLN A 741 40.01 6.29 30.05
C GLN A 741 40.16 4.96 29.29
N SER A 742 39.43 3.93 29.75
CA SER A 742 39.27 2.66 29.04
C SER A 742 37.79 2.33 29.03
N GLY A 743 37.06 2.88 28.05
CA GLY A 743 35.60 2.90 28.09
C GLY A 743 35.08 3.81 29.21
N TYR A 744 34.12 3.33 30.01
CA TYR A 744 33.57 4.07 31.15
C TYR A 744 34.47 4.07 32.40
N PHE A 745 35.56 3.29 32.41
CA PHE A 745 36.44 3.16 33.57
C PHE A 745 37.58 4.20 33.56
N ARG A 746 37.77 4.89 34.69
CA ARG A 746 38.81 5.91 34.91
C ARG A 746 40.11 5.23 35.34
N LYS A 747 41.20 5.40 34.57
CA LYS A 747 42.53 4.86 34.96
C LYS A 747 43.19 5.66 36.09
N LYS A 748 42.91 6.97 36.16
CA LYS A 748 43.45 7.90 37.18
C LYS A 748 42.35 8.83 37.67
N VAL A 749 41.80 8.55 38.86
CA VAL A 749 40.60 9.21 39.39
C VAL A 749 40.80 10.71 39.63
N ALA A 750 41.91 11.11 40.27
CA ALA A 750 42.18 12.51 40.59
C ALA A 750 42.30 13.41 39.34
N LEU A 751 43.05 12.94 38.34
CA LEU A 751 43.20 13.66 37.06
C LEU A 751 41.86 13.72 36.31
N ALA A 752 41.05 12.66 36.38
CA ALA A 752 39.73 12.66 35.77
C ALA A 752 38.74 13.62 36.41
N ASN A 753 38.79 13.77 37.73
CA ASN A 753 37.96 14.75 38.43
C ASN A 753 38.40 16.18 38.09
N LEU A 754 39.71 16.46 38.09
CA LEU A 754 40.23 17.79 37.72
C LEU A 754 39.87 18.16 36.27
N VAL A 755 40.10 17.24 35.32
CA VAL A 755 39.74 17.47 33.91
C VAL A 755 38.22 17.59 33.74
N GLY A 756 37.43 16.85 34.52
CA GLY A 756 35.97 17.00 34.58
C GLY A 756 35.54 18.41 34.94
N VAL A 757 36.07 18.98 36.03
CA VAL A 757 35.76 20.36 36.46
C VAL A 757 36.18 21.40 35.41
N ILE A 758 37.35 21.22 34.78
CA ILE A 758 37.81 22.10 33.69
C ILE A 758 36.85 22.02 32.50
N LEU A 759 36.42 20.81 32.13
CA LEU A 759 35.49 20.61 31.03
C LEU A 759 34.09 21.12 31.33
N GLU A 760 33.59 21.00 32.57
CA GLU A 760 32.31 21.57 33.01
C GLU A 760 32.34 23.09 32.91
N SER A 761 33.42 23.72 33.37
CA SER A 761 33.62 25.17 33.28
C SER A 761 33.67 25.64 31.82
N TRP A 762 34.35 24.90 30.94
CA TRP A 762 34.37 25.17 29.49
C TRP A 762 32.98 24.93 28.86
N ASN A 763 32.27 23.89 29.29
CA ASN A 763 30.94 23.56 28.79
C ASN A 763 29.92 24.63 29.14
N LEU A 764 30.02 25.28 30.30
CA LEU A 764 29.05 26.30 30.71
C LEU A 764 28.94 27.43 29.67
N GLY A 765 30.07 27.95 29.20
CA GLY A 765 30.08 28.96 28.12
C GLY A 765 29.64 28.41 26.76
N LEU A 766 29.99 27.17 26.43
CA LEU A 766 29.58 26.54 25.16
C LEU A 766 28.09 26.14 25.14
N THR A 767 27.48 25.87 26.30
CA THR A 767 26.09 25.40 26.38
C THR A 767 25.10 26.48 25.98
N SER A 768 25.36 27.76 26.28
CA SER A 768 24.49 28.86 25.82
C SER A 768 24.48 28.96 24.29
N ALA A 769 25.67 28.96 23.67
CA ALA A 769 25.81 28.93 22.22
C ALA A 769 25.19 27.67 21.59
N TYR A 770 25.36 26.52 22.24
CA TYR A 770 24.76 25.27 21.79
C TYR A 770 23.22 25.29 21.90
N MET A 771 22.64 25.89 22.95
CA MET A 771 21.18 26.04 23.09
C MET A 771 20.60 27.01 22.05
N ALA A 772 21.33 28.09 21.73
CA ALA A 772 20.97 28.97 20.62
C ALA A 772 21.01 28.21 19.27
N LEU A 773 22.08 27.44 19.04
CA LEU A 773 22.20 26.60 17.84
C LEU A 773 21.13 25.51 17.79
N ARG A 774 20.77 24.90 18.92
CA ARG A 774 19.68 23.91 19.02
C ARG A 774 18.34 24.56 18.70
N SER A 775 18.06 25.74 19.23
CA SER A 775 16.84 26.50 18.94
C SER A 775 16.75 26.84 17.44
N PHE A 776 17.87 27.26 16.85
CA PHE A 776 17.97 27.50 15.42
C PHE A 776 17.75 26.22 14.60
N LYS A 777 18.38 25.10 14.98
CA LYS A 777 18.17 23.79 14.33
C LYS A 777 16.71 23.34 14.43
N MET A 778 16.06 23.55 15.56
CA MET A 778 14.63 23.24 15.74
C MET A 778 13.74 24.13 14.89
N LEU A 779 14.07 25.42 14.74
CA LEU A 779 13.38 26.32 13.83
C LEU A 779 13.54 25.86 12.37
N VAL A 780 14.78 25.55 11.95
CA VAL A 780 15.06 25.03 10.60
C VAL A 780 14.34 23.69 10.37
N ALA A 781 14.36 22.80 11.36
CA ALA A 781 13.61 21.54 11.32
C ALA A 781 12.11 21.80 11.21
N ALA A 782 11.54 22.70 12.02
CA ALA A 782 10.13 23.11 11.91
C ALA A 782 9.79 23.61 10.51
N THR A 783 10.63 24.47 9.95
CA THR A 783 10.43 25.00 8.60
C THR A 783 10.57 23.95 7.50
N LEU A 784 11.49 22.99 7.63
CA LEU A 784 11.66 21.91 6.65
C LEU A 784 10.57 20.84 6.75
N TYR A 785 10.11 20.54 7.97
CA TYR A 785 9.12 19.51 8.23
C TYR A 785 7.67 20.01 8.15
N ILE A 786 7.41 21.32 8.13
CA ILE A 786 6.04 21.86 7.93
C ILE A 786 5.45 21.42 6.57
N GLY A 787 6.30 21.23 5.56
CA GLY A 787 5.93 20.68 4.25
C GLY A 787 5.77 19.16 4.20
N ARG A 788 6.13 18.44 5.28
CA ARG A 788 6.10 16.98 5.36
C ARG A 788 4.94 16.50 6.21
N VAL A 789 3.94 15.90 5.56
CA VAL A 789 2.75 15.33 6.22
C VAL A 789 2.99 13.88 6.66
N ASP A 790 4.02 13.23 6.12
CA ASP A 790 4.28 11.80 6.25
C ASP A 790 5.02 11.42 7.55
N THR A 791 5.75 12.36 8.16
CA THR A 791 6.50 12.14 9.40
C THR A 791 5.98 13.07 10.50
N PRO A 792 5.66 12.57 11.71
CA PRO A 792 5.32 13.42 12.84
C PRO A 792 6.49 14.36 13.15
N PHE A 793 6.18 15.62 13.44
CA PHE A 793 7.19 16.63 13.80
C PHE A 793 8.05 16.22 15.01
N LEU A 794 7.48 15.44 15.93
CA LEU A 794 8.14 14.93 17.14
C LEU A 794 8.59 13.46 17.02
N SER A 795 8.68 12.90 15.82
CA SER A 795 9.14 11.51 15.65
C SER A 795 10.65 11.38 15.87
N ASP A 796 11.11 10.22 16.31
CA ASP A 796 12.54 9.86 16.35
C ASP A 796 13.21 9.90 14.96
N SER A 797 12.43 10.04 13.88
CA SER A 797 12.96 10.27 12.53
C SER A 797 13.19 11.75 12.24
N ALA A 798 12.39 12.65 12.85
CA ALA A 798 12.54 14.10 12.72
C ALA A 798 13.78 14.64 13.44
N THR A 799 14.36 13.89 14.37
CA THR A 799 15.67 14.18 14.97
C THR A 799 16.84 13.99 14.01
N TYR A 800 16.63 13.42 12.81
CA TYR A 800 17.68 13.25 11.80
C TYR A 800 17.34 14.00 10.50
N LEU A 801 18.27 14.83 10.02
CA LEU A 801 18.25 15.43 8.68
C LEU A 801 19.39 14.83 7.86
N GLY A 802 19.11 13.70 7.21
CA GLY A 802 20.16 12.88 6.58
C GLY A 802 21.14 12.34 7.64
N PRO A 803 22.46 12.58 7.52
CA PRO A 803 23.44 12.15 8.52
C PRO A 803 23.50 13.06 9.76
N ILE A 804 22.82 14.21 9.74
CA ILE A 804 22.91 15.20 10.80
C ILE A 804 21.81 14.92 11.83
N GLU A 805 22.21 14.56 13.04
CA GLU A 805 21.31 14.55 14.21
C GLU A 805 21.00 16.01 14.58
N LEU A 806 19.75 16.43 14.37
CA LEU A 806 19.23 17.75 14.68
C LEU A 806 19.20 18.00 16.19
N ASP A 807 18.88 16.98 16.97
CA ASP A 807 18.83 17.05 18.44
C ASP A 807 19.43 15.83 19.15
N ALA A 808 20.71 15.90 19.49
CA ALA A 808 21.43 14.86 20.22
C ALA A 808 21.23 14.91 21.75
N PHE A 809 20.49 15.90 22.28
CA PHE A 809 20.41 16.14 23.72
C PHE A 809 19.71 15.01 24.51
N PRO A 810 18.59 14.44 24.03
CA PRO A 810 17.98 13.29 24.68
C PRO A 810 18.95 12.09 24.79
N LEU A 811 19.80 11.89 23.79
CA LEU A 811 20.83 10.85 23.80
C LEU A 811 21.93 11.15 24.83
N MET A 812 22.36 12.41 24.95
CA MET A 812 23.33 12.84 25.97
C MET A 812 22.77 12.64 27.38
N PHE A 813 21.49 12.97 27.61
CA PHE A 813 20.81 12.71 28.88
C PHE A 813 20.75 11.21 29.21
N ARG A 814 20.43 10.36 28.23
CA ARG A 814 20.49 8.90 28.39
C ARG A 814 21.90 8.38 28.71
N LYS A 815 22.94 8.94 28.09
CA LYS A 815 24.34 8.60 28.39
C LYS A 815 24.75 9.01 29.80
N ASP A 816 24.24 10.12 30.30
CA ASP A 816 24.48 10.57 31.68
C ASP A 816 23.83 9.61 32.68
N ILE A 817 22.57 9.20 32.43
CA ILE A 817 21.89 8.16 33.23
C ILE A 817 22.67 6.84 33.24
N LEU A 818 23.26 6.44 32.10
CA LEU A 818 24.05 5.21 32.00
C LEU A 818 25.46 5.31 32.61
N ALA A 819 25.93 6.53 32.89
CA ALA A 819 27.23 6.78 33.51
C ALA A 819 27.16 6.91 35.04
N GLN A 820 25.94 7.11 35.58
CA GLN A 820 25.60 6.94 36.99
C GLN A 820 25.51 5.44 37.32
#